data_AF-A0A1Z4LKL3-F1
#
_entry.id   AF-A0A1Z4LKL3-F1
#
_cell.length_a   1.000
_cell.length_b   1.000
_cell.length_c   1.000
_cell.angle_alpha   90.00
_cell.angle_beta   90.00
_cell.angle_gamma   90.00
#
_symmetry.space_group_name_H-M   'P 1'
#
loop_
_entity.id
_entity.type
_entity.pdbx_description
1 polymer ?
#
loop_
_entity_poly.entity_id
_entity_poly.type
_entity_poly.pdbx_seq_one_letter_code
_entity_poly.pdbx_strand_id
1 'polypeptide(L)'
;MSQGKAISTNEAITSSNVNLTNCDREAIHIPSSIQPHGILFALSEPDFRIVQVSNNTFDYLGLQPEELLNQKLSFLLDESQIQAIRICLTEDFESVNPLKVSIKRGEKILRFDGVVHRTVGAVLLELEPTESTQDDAKFFDFYNLVRTPLSKIQKSSTLSQLCDVIVTEIRKITGFDRVMIYRFDEDGAGMVIAEDPREDLDKYLGLRYPATDIPKQAKRLYELNLLRLIQDINYQAVELIPQLNPQTNKPLDMSLSVLRSVSPLHLEYLRNMGVNTSMSVSLLKDKKLWGLIACHHYDLGKTVSYEIRTVCEFLGQIMSFELAAKEENEDLDYKMKLKSIQSRFVDSITQAEDLIDGLTKNPSDLLDLVSASGVAICNLGSLITEGTVPTESHIHELVYWVETQIGTEIIYHTDSLASVYPEAEKFTDIGSGLIALAISKVQKTYILWFRPEVLQTVNWGGNPHKPVEVLEDGSVNISPRQSFKLWQETVRNKSLAWKKCEIEATLELRSSIVGILLRKADELAKVNLELERSNDDLDSFAYIASHDLKEPLRGIHNYSSFLMEDYGDILDSDGISKLETLMRLTKRMENLIDSLLHYSRLGRTELFLNKTNLNEIINNAADVIRISQNKDVDIRIPRKLPTIYCDTTQVSELFSNLISNALKYNDKTEKWIEIGFIDPITDVEEYQLLYTHNSDSQTPIIFYVKDNGIGIRPKHLETVFRIFKRLHAPNRFGGGTGAGLTIVKKIVERHNGTMWVESTFKEGSTFYFTLLPDKE
;
A
#
# COMPACT_ATOMS: atom_id res chain seq x y z
N MET A 1 -32.01 -44.81 37.23
CA MET A 1 -32.68 -44.51 35.96
C MET A 1 -32.33 -43.06 35.63
N SER A 2 -31.66 -42.66 34.57
CA SER A 2 -31.14 -43.30 33.36
C SER A 2 -29.75 -42.73 33.10
N GLN A 3 -28.73 -43.58 32.98
CA GLN A 3 -27.42 -43.19 32.46
C GLN A 3 -27.59 -42.83 30.98
N GLY A 4 -27.46 -41.54 30.64
CA GLY A 4 -27.26 -41.12 29.27
C GLY A 4 -25.87 -41.54 28.83
N LYS A 5 -25.77 -42.63 28.07
CA LYS A 5 -24.56 -43.02 27.34
C LYS A 5 -24.21 -41.86 26.40
N ALA A 6 -23.09 -41.18 26.67
CA ALA A 6 -22.38 -40.44 25.64
C ALA A 6 -21.95 -41.44 24.56
N ILE A 7 -22.60 -41.37 23.40
CA ILE A 7 -22.19 -42.12 22.20
C ILE A 7 -20.84 -41.54 21.76
N SER A 8 -19.82 -42.38 21.69
CA SER A 8 -18.49 -42.00 21.20
C SER A 8 -18.59 -41.56 19.73
N THR A 9 -18.35 -40.28 19.45
CA THR A 9 -18.39 -39.67 18.11
C THR A 9 -17.11 -39.93 17.29
N ASN A 10 -16.56 -41.14 17.31
CA ASN A 10 -15.30 -41.48 16.64
C ASN A 10 -15.39 -42.69 15.70
N GLU A 11 -16.58 -42.99 15.18
CA GLU A 11 -16.73 -43.92 14.06
C GLU A 11 -16.34 -43.21 12.76
N ALA A 12 -15.46 -43.83 11.97
CA ALA A 12 -15.08 -43.32 10.65
C ALA A 12 -16.30 -43.30 9.73
N ILE A 13 -16.48 -42.22 8.98
CA ILE A 13 -17.60 -42.07 8.04
C ILE A 13 -17.22 -42.79 6.74
N THR A 14 -17.99 -43.83 6.42
CA THR A 14 -17.82 -44.76 5.32
C THR A 14 -18.91 -44.54 4.27
N SER A 15 -18.80 -45.22 3.12
CA SER A 15 -19.82 -45.16 2.05
C SER A 15 -21.23 -45.53 2.51
N SER A 16 -21.36 -46.32 3.58
CA SER A 16 -22.64 -46.78 4.15
C SER A 16 -23.36 -45.75 5.04
N ASN A 17 -22.69 -44.72 5.55
CA ASN A 17 -23.26 -43.75 6.51
C ASN A 17 -22.96 -42.28 6.15
N VAL A 18 -22.41 -42.03 4.96
CA VAL A 18 -22.12 -40.69 4.47
C VAL A 18 -23.39 -39.98 3.97
N ASN A 19 -23.53 -38.70 4.32
CA ASN A 19 -24.52 -37.76 3.80
C ASN A 19 -23.87 -36.37 3.64
N LEU A 20 -24.54 -35.37 3.07
CA LEU A 20 -23.92 -34.06 2.86
C LEU A 20 -23.71 -33.20 4.13
N THR A 21 -24.15 -33.63 5.31
CA THR A 21 -23.80 -32.98 6.59
C THR A 21 -22.45 -33.42 7.14
N ASN A 22 -21.96 -34.57 6.68
CA ASN A 22 -20.74 -35.20 7.16
C ASN A 22 -19.80 -35.63 6.01
N CYS A 23 -20.12 -35.26 4.77
CA CYS A 23 -19.40 -35.66 3.57
C CYS A 23 -17.95 -35.17 3.60
N ASP A 24 -17.66 -34.02 4.21
CA ASP A 24 -16.31 -33.49 4.44
C ASP A 24 -15.44 -34.41 5.32
N ARG A 25 -16.06 -35.32 6.07
CA ARG A 25 -15.41 -36.33 6.92
C ARG A 25 -15.45 -37.74 6.33
N GLU A 26 -16.08 -37.94 5.16
CA GLU A 26 -16.06 -39.24 4.46
C GLU A 26 -14.61 -39.60 4.11
N ALA A 27 -14.17 -40.76 4.56
CA ALA A 27 -12.83 -41.25 4.31
C ALA A 27 -12.74 -41.89 2.91
N ILE A 28 -12.94 -41.09 1.85
CA ILE A 28 -12.99 -41.55 0.45
C ILE A 28 -11.70 -42.21 -0.05
N HIS A 29 -10.59 -42.09 0.68
CA HIS A 29 -9.32 -42.73 0.39
C HIS A 29 -9.27 -44.20 0.85
N ILE A 30 -10.19 -44.64 1.72
CA ILE A 30 -10.25 -45.99 2.28
C ILE A 30 -11.62 -46.66 2.09
N PRO A 31 -12.18 -46.72 0.85
CA PRO A 31 -13.53 -47.26 0.64
C PRO A 31 -13.64 -48.78 0.77
N SER A 32 -12.51 -49.49 0.94
CA SER A 32 -12.42 -50.97 0.95
C SER A 32 -13.10 -51.65 -0.25
N SER A 33 -13.18 -50.95 -1.38
CA SER A 33 -13.83 -51.41 -2.60
C SER A 33 -13.26 -50.72 -3.85
N ILE A 34 -13.44 -51.38 -4.99
CA ILE A 34 -13.04 -50.91 -6.32
C ILE A 34 -14.23 -50.81 -7.28
N GLN A 35 -14.02 -50.12 -8.40
CA GLN A 35 -14.86 -50.20 -9.58
C GLN A 35 -14.65 -51.57 -10.26
N PRO A 36 -15.69 -52.17 -10.87
CA PRO A 36 -15.65 -53.57 -11.32
C PRO A 36 -14.86 -53.82 -12.60
N HIS A 37 -14.37 -52.77 -13.27
CA HIS A 37 -13.71 -52.88 -14.58
C HIS A 37 -12.26 -53.37 -14.54
N GLY A 38 -11.75 -53.69 -13.36
CA GLY A 38 -10.44 -54.31 -13.17
C GLY A 38 -10.41 -55.09 -11.87
N ILE A 39 -9.25 -55.65 -11.55
CA ILE A 39 -9.01 -56.40 -10.31
C ILE A 39 -7.85 -55.78 -9.52
N LEU A 40 -7.90 -55.87 -8.20
CA LEU A 40 -6.88 -55.31 -7.31
C LEU A 40 -6.30 -56.38 -6.42
N PHE A 41 -4.97 -56.41 -6.33
CA PHE A 41 -4.22 -57.21 -5.36
C PHE A 41 -3.46 -56.28 -4.40
N ALA A 42 -3.63 -56.49 -3.10
CA ALA A 42 -2.73 -55.95 -2.09
C ALA A 42 -1.71 -57.03 -1.72
N LEU A 43 -0.44 -56.67 -1.79
CA LEU A 43 0.69 -57.59 -1.68
C LEU A 43 1.57 -57.22 -0.47
N SER A 44 2.02 -58.21 0.29
CA SER A 44 3.03 -58.01 1.32
C SER A 44 4.45 -58.16 0.76
N GLU A 45 5.35 -57.25 1.12
CA GLU A 45 6.78 -57.39 0.86
C GLU A 45 7.45 -58.33 1.91
N PRO A 46 8.56 -59.01 1.55
CA PRO A 46 9.30 -58.93 0.28
C PRO A 46 8.88 -59.97 -0.79
N ASP A 47 8.06 -60.96 -0.43
CA ASP A 47 7.75 -62.12 -1.29
C ASP A 47 6.46 -61.99 -2.12
N PHE A 48 5.82 -60.81 -2.10
CA PHE A 48 4.59 -60.48 -2.81
C PHE A 48 3.48 -61.50 -2.57
N ARG A 49 3.21 -61.81 -1.30
CA ARG A 49 2.01 -62.59 -0.95
C ARG A 49 0.76 -61.73 -1.05
N ILE A 50 -0.29 -62.30 -1.61
CA ILE A 50 -1.60 -61.67 -1.71
C ILE A 50 -2.24 -61.65 -0.33
N VAL A 51 -2.37 -60.46 0.26
CA VAL A 51 -2.97 -60.25 1.58
C VAL A 51 -4.40 -59.74 1.51
N GLN A 52 -4.77 -59.06 0.42
CA GLN A 52 -6.15 -58.72 0.09
C GLN A 52 -6.34 -58.78 -1.43
N VAL A 53 -7.56 -59.07 -1.87
CA VAL A 53 -7.92 -59.15 -3.29
C VAL A 53 -9.35 -58.68 -3.51
N SER A 54 -9.65 -58.10 -4.67
CA SER A 54 -11.04 -57.74 -5.02
C SER A 54 -11.92 -58.98 -5.26
N ASN A 55 -13.19 -58.91 -4.87
CA ASN A 55 -14.11 -60.05 -4.95
C ASN A 55 -14.48 -60.48 -6.38
N ASN A 56 -14.16 -59.67 -7.40
CA ASN A 56 -14.43 -59.97 -8.81
C ASN A 56 -13.32 -60.78 -9.51
N THR A 57 -12.36 -61.36 -8.78
CA THR A 57 -11.32 -62.19 -9.43
C THR A 57 -11.86 -63.41 -10.13
N PHE A 58 -13.03 -63.92 -9.74
CA PHE A 58 -13.64 -65.05 -10.43
C PHE A 58 -14.04 -64.67 -11.87
N ASP A 59 -14.60 -63.47 -12.06
CA ASP A 59 -15.06 -63.00 -13.38
C ASP A 59 -13.91 -62.84 -14.38
N TYR A 60 -12.74 -62.42 -13.89
CA TYR A 60 -11.57 -62.18 -14.72
C TYR A 60 -10.63 -63.39 -14.83
N LEU A 61 -10.36 -64.07 -13.71
CA LEU A 61 -9.34 -65.11 -13.60
C LEU A 61 -9.90 -66.51 -13.44
N GLY A 62 -11.20 -66.66 -13.17
CA GLY A 62 -11.83 -67.94 -12.84
C GLY A 62 -11.43 -68.52 -11.48
N LEU A 63 -10.88 -67.70 -10.57
CA LEU A 63 -10.53 -68.11 -9.20
C LEU A 63 -11.26 -67.28 -8.16
N GLN A 64 -11.69 -67.96 -7.11
CA GLN A 64 -12.26 -67.33 -5.93
C GLN A 64 -11.18 -66.62 -5.09
N PRO A 65 -11.52 -65.54 -4.38
CA PRO A 65 -10.61 -64.83 -3.49
C PRO A 65 -9.87 -65.75 -2.50
N GLU A 66 -10.54 -66.76 -1.95
CA GLU A 66 -9.97 -67.71 -0.98
C GLU A 66 -8.87 -68.58 -1.57
N GLU A 67 -8.90 -68.83 -2.88
CA GLU A 67 -7.85 -69.58 -3.59
C GLU A 67 -6.58 -68.75 -3.81
N LEU A 68 -6.71 -67.42 -3.76
CA LEU A 68 -5.64 -66.46 -4.02
C LEU A 68 -4.98 -65.95 -2.73
N LEU A 69 -5.75 -65.82 -1.66
CA LEU A 69 -5.25 -65.29 -0.39
C LEU A 69 -4.11 -66.14 0.18
N ASN A 70 -3.10 -65.47 0.75
CA ASN A 70 -1.86 -66.03 1.27
C ASN A 70 -0.95 -66.75 0.25
N GLN A 71 -1.35 -66.83 -1.02
CA GLN A 71 -0.48 -67.29 -2.11
C GLN A 71 0.52 -66.20 -2.49
N LYS A 72 1.67 -66.60 -3.03
CA LYS A 72 2.62 -65.68 -3.66
C LYS A 72 2.08 -65.28 -5.03
N LEU A 73 2.36 -64.05 -5.47
CA LEU A 73 1.97 -63.57 -6.79
C LEU A 73 2.56 -64.43 -7.93
N SER A 74 3.68 -65.11 -7.68
CA SER A 74 4.28 -66.11 -8.59
C SER A 74 3.37 -67.32 -8.89
N PHE A 75 2.27 -67.49 -8.15
CA PHE A 75 1.21 -68.44 -8.47
C PHE A 75 0.44 -68.04 -9.75
N LEU A 76 0.37 -66.74 -10.04
CA LEU A 76 -0.33 -66.18 -11.20
C LEU A 76 0.63 -65.74 -12.31
N LEU A 77 1.80 -65.21 -11.92
CA LEU A 77 2.76 -64.58 -12.82
C LEU A 77 4.06 -65.37 -12.90
N ASP A 78 4.71 -65.34 -14.06
CA ASP A 78 6.05 -65.89 -14.22
C ASP A 78 7.13 -64.99 -13.58
N GLU A 79 8.34 -65.54 -13.43
CA GLU A 79 9.45 -64.85 -12.78
C GLU A 79 9.86 -63.55 -13.49
N SER A 80 9.68 -63.47 -14.82
CA SER A 80 10.04 -62.28 -15.59
C SER A 80 9.10 -61.10 -15.28
N GLN A 81 7.81 -61.38 -15.15
CA GLN A 81 6.79 -60.40 -14.77
C GLN A 81 6.94 -59.98 -13.31
N ILE A 82 7.26 -60.91 -12.41
CA ILE A 82 7.57 -60.58 -11.00
C ILE A 82 8.80 -59.66 -10.91
N GLN A 83 9.84 -59.93 -11.70
CA GLN A 83 11.02 -59.09 -11.74
C GLN A 83 10.70 -57.69 -12.30
N ALA A 84 9.84 -57.58 -13.32
CA ALA A 84 9.36 -56.30 -13.84
C ALA A 84 8.63 -55.48 -12.77
N ILE A 85 7.79 -56.12 -11.95
CA ILE A 85 7.14 -55.48 -10.78
C ILE A 85 8.18 -55.00 -9.77
N ARG A 86 9.21 -55.80 -9.46
CA ARG A 86 10.30 -55.39 -8.56
C ARG A 86 11.06 -54.17 -9.09
N ILE A 87 11.38 -54.16 -10.39
CA ILE A 87 12.07 -53.05 -11.05
C ILE A 87 11.22 -51.78 -11.00
N CYS A 88 9.93 -51.88 -11.38
CA CYS A 88 8.96 -50.78 -11.30
C CYS A 88 8.91 -50.16 -9.90
N LEU A 89 8.94 -51.00 -8.84
CA LEU A 89 8.95 -50.55 -7.46
C LEU A 89 10.29 -49.96 -6.99
N THR A 90 11.41 -50.26 -7.63
CA THR A 90 12.72 -49.66 -7.27
C THR A 90 13.01 -48.38 -8.04
N GLU A 91 12.45 -48.25 -9.24
CA GLU A 91 12.50 -47.05 -10.07
C GLU A 91 11.34 -46.11 -9.74
N ASP A 92 11.23 -45.01 -10.48
CA ASP A 92 10.05 -44.15 -10.42
C ASP A 92 8.87 -44.88 -11.09
N PHE A 93 8.00 -45.50 -10.29
CA PHE A 93 6.88 -46.32 -10.78
C PHE A 93 5.95 -45.55 -11.72
N GLU A 94 5.88 -44.21 -11.61
CA GLU A 94 5.11 -43.36 -12.53
C GLU A 94 5.65 -43.42 -13.98
N SER A 95 6.96 -43.63 -14.14
CA SER A 95 7.60 -43.73 -15.46
C SER A 95 7.53 -45.12 -16.09
N VAL A 96 7.27 -46.16 -15.27
CA VAL A 96 7.29 -47.57 -15.70
C VAL A 96 5.88 -48.13 -15.90
N ASN A 97 4.87 -47.58 -15.21
CA ASN A 97 3.48 -47.98 -15.40
C ASN A 97 2.94 -47.49 -16.78
N PRO A 98 2.12 -48.30 -17.48
CA PRO A 98 1.57 -49.59 -17.05
C PRO A 98 2.48 -50.75 -17.47
N LEU A 99 2.57 -51.77 -16.62
CA LEU A 99 3.19 -53.04 -16.96
C LEU A 99 2.22 -53.91 -17.78
N LYS A 100 2.65 -54.45 -18.92
CA LYS A 100 1.84 -55.44 -19.65
C LYS A 100 1.93 -56.79 -18.92
N VAL A 101 0.84 -57.19 -18.27
CA VAL A 101 0.76 -58.41 -17.44
C VAL A 101 -0.04 -59.49 -18.19
N SER A 102 0.48 -60.71 -18.21
CA SER A 102 -0.16 -61.87 -18.84
C SER A 102 -0.30 -63.02 -17.84
N ILE A 103 -1.54 -63.45 -17.60
CA ILE A 103 -1.86 -64.57 -16.70
C ILE A 103 -2.30 -65.77 -17.54
N LYS A 104 -1.61 -66.90 -17.40
CA LYS A 104 -1.94 -68.13 -18.12
C LYS A 104 -2.97 -68.96 -17.33
N ARG A 105 -4.10 -69.27 -17.96
CA ARG A 105 -5.18 -70.12 -17.43
C ARG A 105 -5.48 -71.26 -18.40
N GLY A 106 -4.92 -72.44 -18.12
CA GLY A 106 -4.98 -73.57 -19.05
C GLY A 106 -4.36 -73.21 -20.39
N GLU A 107 -5.15 -73.24 -21.46
CA GLU A 107 -4.74 -72.83 -22.81
C GLU A 107 -4.96 -71.33 -23.11
N LYS A 108 -5.69 -70.60 -22.26
CA LYS A 108 -5.97 -69.17 -22.46
C LYS A 108 -4.89 -68.29 -21.83
N ILE A 109 -4.55 -67.20 -22.50
CA ILE A 109 -3.69 -66.13 -21.96
C ILE A 109 -4.57 -64.89 -21.78
N LEU A 110 -4.75 -64.50 -20.52
CA LEU A 110 -5.46 -63.28 -20.14
C LEU A 110 -4.44 -62.14 -20.08
N ARG A 111 -4.77 -60.99 -20.65
CA ARG A 111 -3.86 -59.85 -20.76
C ARG A 111 -4.43 -58.64 -20.02
N PHE A 112 -3.55 -57.96 -19.30
CA PHE A 112 -3.89 -56.81 -18.48
C PHE A 112 -2.87 -55.70 -18.61
N ASP A 113 -3.34 -54.47 -18.45
CA ASP A 113 -2.54 -53.31 -18.09
C ASP A 113 -2.44 -53.26 -16.57
N GLY A 114 -1.22 -53.43 -16.07
CA GLY A 114 -0.90 -53.51 -14.65
C GLY A 114 -0.33 -52.21 -14.11
N VAL A 115 -1.00 -51.63 -13.12
CA VAL A 115 -0.53 -50.43 -12.41
C VAL A 115 -0.03 -50.85 -11.04
N VAL A 116 1.23 -50.54 -10.75
CA VAL A 116 1.90 -50.89 -9.49
C VAL A 116 2.26 -49.64 -8.73
N HIS A 117 1.92 -49.60 -7.44
CA HIS A 117 2.37 -48.53 -6.55
C HIS A 117 2.45 -49.00 -5.09
N ARG A 118 3.15 -48.24 -4.24
CA ARG A 118 3.22 -48.50 -2.80
C ARG A 118 2.21 -47.68 -2.02
N THR A 119 1.60 -48.30 -1.03
CA THR A 119 0.79 -47.65 -0.01
C THR A 119 1.30 -48.06 1.38
N VAL A 120 0.76 -47.45 2.44
CA VAL A 120 1.18 -47.75 3.82
C VAL A 120 0.85 -49.21 4.16
N GLY A 121 1.90 -50.04 4.25
CA GLY A 121 1.78 -51.45 4.66
C GLY A 121 1.39 -52.43 3.55
N ALA A 122 1.39 -52.03 2.27
CA ALA A 122 1.18 -52.94 1.14
C ALA A 122 1.74 -52.38 -0.19
N VAL A 123 2.01 -53.27 -1.13
CA VAL A 123 2.17 -52.96 -2.56
C VAL A 123 0.85 -53.26 -3.26
N LEU A 124 0.34 -52.33 -4.07
CA LEU A 124 -0.88 -52.56 -4.85
C LEU A 124 -0.51 -52.91 -6.30
N LEU A 125 -1.18 -53.93 -6.83
CA LEU A 125 -1.20 -54.28 -8.25
C LEU A 125 -2.65 -54.23 -8.73
N GLU A 126 -2.94 -53.27 -9.58
CA GLU A 126 -4.24 -53.09 -10.22
C GLU A 126 -4.14 -53.58 -11.66
N LEU A 127 -5.05 -54.46 -12.09
CA LEU A 127 -5.05 -55.04 -13.42
C LEU A 127 -6.34 -54.66 -14.15
N GLU A 128 -6.20 -53.91 -15.24
CA GLU A 128 -7.28 -53.60 -16.18
C GLU A 128 -7.18 -54.50 -17.41
N PRO A 129 -8.27 -55.14 -17.88
CA PRO A 129 -8.22 -56.01 -19.06
C PRO A 129 -7.82 -55.20 -20.30
N THR A 130 -6.93 -55.77 -21.12
CA THR A 130 -6.44 -55.10 -22.33
C THR A 130 -6.40 -56.05 -23.52
N GLU A 131 -6.80 -55.57 -24.68
CA GLU A 131 -6.63 -56.29 -25.96
C GLU A 131 -5.28 -55.98 -26.61
N SER A 132 -4.49 -55.08 -26.00
CA SER A 132 -3.21 -54.64 -26.55
C SER A 132 -2.13 -55.73 -26.52
N THR A 133 -1.39 -55.88 -27.62
CA THR A 133 -0.17 -56.67 -27.71
C THR A 133 1.07 -55.77 -27.56
N GLN A 134 2.24 -56.39 -27.33
CA GLN A 134 3.53 -55.69 -27.18
C GLN A 134 4.07 -55.04 -28.47
N ASP A 135 3.45 -55.24 -29.65
CA ASP A 135 4.05 -54.85 -30.94
C ASP A 135 3.96 -53.34 -31.24
N ASP A 136 5.06 -52.83 -31.82
CA ASP A 136 5.53 -51.44 -32.02
C ASP A 136 4.62 -50.45 -32.78
N ALA A 137 3.38 -50.82 -33.14
CA ALA A 137 2.49 -50.00 -33.96
C ALA A 137 1.83 -48.81 -33.21
N LYS A 138 2.02 -48.68 -31.89
CA LYS A 138 1.32 -47.67 -31.06
C LYS A 138 2.12 -46.40 -30.75
N PHE A 139 3.46 -46.42 -30.92
CA PHE A 139 4.29 -45.26 -30.55
C PHE A 139 4.05 -44.05 -31.48
N PHE A 140 3.91 -44.27 -32.79
CA PHE A 140 3.65 -43.20 -33.75
C PHE A 140 2.28 -42.55 -33.54
N ASP A 141 1.26 -43.33 -33.18
CA ASP A 141 -0.06 -42.82 -32.85
C ASP A 141 -0.02 -41.98 -31.57
N PHE A 142 0.63 -42.49 -30.51
CA PHE A 142 0.85 -41.72 -29.29
C PHE A 142 1.59 -40.40 -29.56
N TYR A 143 2.69 -40.45 -30.32
CA TYR A 143 3.47 -39.25 -30.66
C TYR A 143 2.64 -38.22 -31.41
N ASN A 144 1.80 -38.64 -32.36
CA ASN A 144 0.92 -37.73 -33.11
C ASN A 144 -0.17 -37.12 -32.23
N LEU A 145 -0.73 -37.90 -31.29
CA LEU A 145 -1.73 -37.43 -30.32
C LEU A 145 -1.17 -36.37 -29.37
N VAL A 146 0.14 -36.38 -29.08
CA VAL A 146 0.79 -35.39 -28.20
C VAL A 146 1.36 -34.20 -28.97
N ARG A 147 2.03 -34.44 -30.10
CA ARG A 147 2.76 -33.41 -30.86
C ARG A 147 1.84 -32.28 -31.34
N THR A 148 0.66 -32.62 -31.85
CA THR A 148 -0.26 -31.64 -32.42
C THR A 148 -0.84 -30.71 -31.36
N PRO A 149 -1.40 -31.21 -30.23
CA PRO A 149 -1.81 -30.35 -29.13
C PRO A 149 -0.66 -29.52 -28.55
N LEU A 150 0.52 -30.12 -28.37
CA LEU A 150 1.70 -29.41 -27.84
C LEU A 150 2.06 -28.19 -28.68
N SER A 151 2.08 -28.33 -30.01
CA SER A 151 2.37 -27.18 -30.90
C SER A 151 1.30 -26.08 -30.82
N LYS A 152 0.03 -26.43 -30.60
CA LYS A 152 -1.06 -25.45 -30.42
C LYS A 152 -0.97 -24.74 -29.07
N ILE A 153 -0.67 -25.49 -28.00
CA ILE A 153 -0.43 -24.97 -26.65
C ILE A 153 0.68 -23.92 -26.69
N GLN A 154 1.83 -24.23 -27.29
CA GLN A 154 2.96 -23.31 -27.38
C GLN A 154 2.66 -22.03 -28.19
N LYS A 155 1.76 -22.10 -29.17
CA LYS A 155 1.35 -20.95 -29.99
C LYS A 155 0.26 -20.08 -29.34
N SER A 156 -0.35 -20.54 -28.26
CA SER A 156 -1.36 -19.76 -27.55
C SER A 156 -0.72 -18.56 -26.85
N SER A 157 -1.34 -17.38 -26.96
CA SER A 157 -0.82 -16.15 -26.34
C SER A 157 -1.49 -15.84 -25.01
N THR A 158 -2.74 -16.24 -24.83
CA THR A 158 -3.55 -15.94 -23.63
C THR A 158 -4.01 -17.21 -22.92
N LEU A 159 -4.38 -17.07 -21.64
CA LEU A 159 -4.94 -18.18 -20.86
C LEU A 159 -6.22 -18.73 -21.50
N SER A 160 -7.11 -17.85 -21.98
CA SER A 160 -8.32 -18.27 -22.70
C SER A 160 -8.01 -19.13 -23.93
N GLN A 161 -7.06 -18.71 -24.77
CA GLN A 161 -6.67 -19.48 -25.95
C GLN A 161 -6.06 -20.83 -25.59
N LEU A 162 -5.23 -20.89 -24.54
CA LEU A 162 -4.68 -22.12 -24.01
C LEU A 162 -5.80 -23.08 -23.56
N CYS A 163 -6.76 -22.57 -22.81
CA CYS A 163 -7.89 -23.34 -22.30
C CYS A 163 -8.74 -23.90 -23.45
N ASP A 164 -9.07 -23.08 -24.46
CA ASP A 164 -9.86 -23.50 -25.63
C ASP A 164 -9.17 -24.61 -26.44
N VAL A 165 -7.84 -24.50 -26.62
CA VAL A 165 -7.05 -25.54 -27.28
C VAL A 165 -7.16 -26.86 -26.50
N ILE A 166 -6.99 -26.81 -25.18
CA ILE A 166 -6.97 -28.02 -24.36
C ILE A 166 -8.32 -28.75 -24.38
N VAL A 167 -9.44 -28.05 -24.17
CA VAL A 167 -10.76 -28.71 -24.17
C VAL A 167 -11.05 -29.35 -25.53
N THR A 168 -10.69 -28.66 -26.62
CA THR A 168 -10.88 -29.13 -27.99
C THR A 168 -10.03 -30.36 -28.29
N GLU A 169 -8.74 -30.34 -27.93
CA GLU A 169 -7.83 -31.45 -28.25
C GLU A 169 -8.10 -32.67 -27.37
N ILE A 170 -8.39 -32.50 -26.08
CA ILE A 170 -8.76 -33.62 -25.20
C ILE A 170 -10.08 -34.24 -25.67
N ARG A 171 -11.06 -33.44 -26.09
CA ARG A 171 -12.31 -33.99 -26.65
C ARG A 171 -12.05 -34.81 -27.92
N LYS A 172 -11.18 -34.34 -28.82
CA LYS A 172 -10.80 -35.10 -30.02
C LYS A 172 -10.09 -36.42 -29.70
N ILE A 173 -9.18 -36.41 -28.74
CA ILE A 173 -8.38 -37.58 -28.36
C ILE A 173 -9.25 -38.63 -27.66
N THR A 174 -10.10 -38.18 -26.75
CA THR A 174 -10.89 -39.05 -25.88
C THR A 174 -12.23 -39.43 -26.47
N GLY A 175 -12.83 -38.58 -27.29
CA GLY A 175 -14.21 -38.72 -27.77
C GLY A 175 -15.25 -38.62 -26.66
N PHE A 176 -14.99 -37.88 -25.58
CA PHE A 176 -16.02 -37.50 -24.61
C PHE A 176 -17.04 -36.55 -25.25
N ASP A 177 -18.29 -36.54 -24.77
CA ASP A 177 -19.30 -35.66 -25.34
C ASP A 177 -19.03 -34.20 -24.96
N ARG A 178 -18.52 -33.97 -23.74
CA ARG A 178 -18.19 -32.65 -23.21
C ARG A 178 -16.83 -32.69 -22.53
N VAL A 179 -15.99 -31.70 -22.82
CA VAL A 179 -14.75 -31.44 -22.07
C VAL A 179 -14.75 -29.99 -21.61
N MET A 180 -14.38 -29.77 -20.35
CA MET A 180 -14.41 -28.46 -19.69
C MET A 180 -13.11 -28.22 -18.94
N ILE A 181 -12.75 -26.95 -18.78
CA ILE A 181 -11.79 -26.53 -17.76
C ILE A 181 -12.56 -25.86 -16.64
N TYR A 182 -12.46 -26.46 -15.46
CA TYR A 182 -13.09 -26.03 -14.22
C TYR A 182 -12.02 -25.41 -13.32
N ARG A 183 -12.08 -24.10 -13.09
CA ARG A 183 -11.11 -23.35 -12.27
C ARG A 183 -11.66 -23.14 -10.86
N PHE A 184 -10.84 -23.36 -9.83
CA PHE A 184 -11.19 -23.02 -8.45
C PHE A 184 -10.87 -21.55 -8.12
N ASP A 185 -11.69 -20.93 -7.26
CA ASP A 185 -11.42 -19.64 -6.64
C ASP A 185 -10.85 -19.79 -5.21
N GLU A 186 -10.58 -18.66 -4.54
CA GLU A 186 -9.98 -18.62 -3.20
C GLU A 186 -10.89 -19.24 -2.12
N ASP A 187 -12.21 -19.13 -2.28
CA ASP A 187 -13.21 -19.76 -1.39
C ASP A 187 -13.38 -21.26 -1.68
N GLY A 188 -12.77 -21.73 -2.77
CA GLY A 188 -12.81 -23.09 -3.23
C GLY A 188 -14.08 -23.44 -4.02
N ALA A 189 -14.95 -22.48 -4.32
CA ALA A 189 -15.94 -22.65 -5.38
C ALA A 189 -15.22 -22.74 -6.72
N GLY A 190 -15.93 -23.14 -7.77
CA GLY A 190 -15.30 -23.22 -9.08
C GLY A 190 -16.21 -22.82 -10.21
N MET A 191 -15.59 -22.53 -11.35
CA MET A 191 -16.23 -21.97 -12.53
C MET A 191 -15.69 -22.64 -13.78
N VAL A 192 -16.58 -22.93 -14.73
CA VAL A 192 -16.18 -23.42 -16.04
C VAL A 192 -15.70 -22.24 -16.89
N ILE A 193 -14.41 -22.22 -17.22
CA ILE A 193 -13.77 -21.11 -17.96
C ILE A 193 -13.54 -21.40 -19.44
N ALA A 194 -13.58 -22.68 -19.83
CA ALA A 194 -13.56 -23.12 -21.22
C ALA A 194 -14.32 -24.44 -21.36
N GLU A 195 -14.89 -24.67 -22.54
CA GLU A 195 -15.76 -25.81 -22.79
C GLU A 195 -15.80 -26.15 -24.29
N ASP A 196 -15.71 -27.45 -24.62
CA ASP A 196 -16.05 -28.01 -25.93
C ASP A 196 -17.11 -29.11 -25.74
N PRO A 197 -18.41 -28.81 -25.97
CA PRO A 197 -19.50 -29.77 -25.85
C PRO A 197 -19.95 -30.31 -27.23
N ARG A 198 -20.63 -31.46 -27.22
CA ARG A 198 -21.45 -31.94 -28.34
C ARG A 198 -22.57 -30.92 -28.62
N GLU A 199 -22.93 -30.75 -29.89
CA GLU A 199 -23.78 -29.64 -30.35
C GLU A 199 -25.19 -29.58 -29.72
N ASP A 200 -25.72 -30.72 -29.28
CA ASP A 200 -27.04 -30.88 -28.69
C ASP A 200 -27.11 -30.58 -27.18
N LEU A 201 -25.96 -30.34 -26.53
CA LEU A 201 -25.88 -30.18 -25.08
C LEU A 201 -25.93 -28.70 -24.64
N ASP A 202 -26.63 -28.44 -23.53
CA ASP A 202 -26.61 -27.12 -22.88
C ASP A 202 -25.18 -26.74 -22.45
N LYS A 203 -24.78 -25.49 -22.66
CA LYS A 203 -23.43 -25.01 -22.31
C LYS A 203 -23.29 -24.77 -20.81
N TYR A 204 -22.18 -25.21 -20.22
CA TYR A 204 -21.80 -24.91 -18.85
C TYR A 204 -20.75 -23.81 -18.75
N LEU A 205 -20.23 -23.31 -19.88
CA LEU A 205 -19.30 -22.18 -19.91
C LEU A 205 -19.83 -20.98 -19.11
N GLY A 206 -19.02 -20.50 -18.17
CA GLY A 206 -19.34 -19.38 -17.29
C GLY A 206 -20.19 -19.73 -16.07
N LEU A 207 -20.63 -20.99 -15.92
CA LEU A 207 -21.37 -21.41 -14.73
C LEU A 207 -20.45 -21.59 -13.52
N ARG A 208 -20.90 -21.10 -12.37
CA ARG A 208 -20.28 -21.29 -11.06
C ARG A 208 -20.92 -22.46 -10.30
N TYR A 209 -20.11 -23.05 -9.43
CA TYR A 209 -20.40 -24.27 -8.68
C TYR A 209 -19.85 -24.13 -7.26
N PRO A 210 -20.64 -24.42 -6.21
CA PRO A 210 -20.23 -24.18 -4.83
C PRO A 210 -19.08 -25.09 -4.40
N ALA A 211 -18.28 -24.63 -3.43
CA ALA A 211 -17.14 -25.37 -2.89
C ALA A 211 -17.52 -26.76 -2.31
N THR A 212 -18.79 -26.97 -1.97
CA THR A 212 -19.31 -28.22 -1.45
C THR A 212 -19.41 -29.34 -2.49
N ASP A 213 -19.41 -29.02 -3.78
CA ASP A 213 -19.50 -30.02 -4.85
C ASP A 213 -18.23 -30.87 -4.95
N ILE A 214 -17.08 -30.25 -4.67
CA ILE A 214 -15.78 -30.90 -4.61
C ILE A 214 -15.16 -30.62 -3.25
N PRO A 215 -15.42 -31.46 -2.23
CA PRO A 215 -15.02 -31.19 -0.87
C PRO A 215 -13.50 -31.30 -0.68
N LYS A 216 -12.97 -30.76 0.44
CA LYS A 216 -11.52 -30.59 0.67
C LYS A 216 -10.73 -31.90 0.53
N GLN A 217 -11.26 -33.01 1.01
CA GLN A 217 -10.63 -34.32 0.90
C GLN A 217 -10.56 -34.84 -0.55
N ALA A 218 -11.55 -34.51 -1.39
CA ALA A 218 -11.52 -34.82 -2.81
C ALA A 218 -10.45 -33.99 -3.53
N LYS A 219 -10.37 -32.68 -3.23
CA LYS A 219 -9.29 -31.81 -3.74
C LYS A 219 -7.91 -32.34 -3.36
N ARG A 220 -7.74 -32.81 -2.12
CA ARG A 220 -6.48 -33.41 -1.67
C ARG A 220 -6.11 -34.66 -2.47
N LEU A 221 -7.08 -35.50 -2.82
CA LEU A 221 -6.81 -36.66 -3.68
C LEU A 221 -6.41 -36.25 -5.10
N TYR A 222 -7.01 -35.19 -5.65
CA TYR A 222 -6.61 -34.64 -6.95
C TYR A 222 -5.18 -34.07 -6.97
N GLU A 223 -4.63 -33.67 -5.82
CA GLU A 223 -3.22 -33.28 -5.69
C GLU A 223 -2.26 -34.48 -5.66
N LEU A 224 -2.75 -35.67 -5.29
CA LEU A 224 -1.97 -36.90 -5.16
C LEU A 224 -2.07 -37.79 -6.40
N ASN A 225 -3.26 -37.89 -6.99
CA ASN A 225 -3.55 -38.67 -8.17
C ASN A 225 -4.15 -37.74 -9.23
N LEU A 226 -3.37 -37.47 -10.29
CA LEU A 226 -3.65 -36.43 -11.26
C LEU A 226 -4.74 -36.81 -12.26
N LEU A 227 -5.12 -38.09 -12.34
CA LEU A 227 -6.17 -38.54 -13.23
C LEU A 227 -7.16 -39.44 -12.48
N ARG A 228 -8.44 -39.18 -12.70
CA ARG A 228 -9.52 -40.00 -12.16
C ARG A 228 -10.51 -40.39 -13.24
N LEU A 229 -10.76 -41.69 -13.39
CA LEU A 229 -11.77 -42.24 -14.27
C LEU A 229 -12.91 -42.87 -13.45
N ILE A 230 -14.13 -42.62 -13.89
CA ILE A 230 -15.36 -43.31 -13.48
C ILE A 230 -15.97 -43.88 -14.75
N GLN A 231 -15.78 -45.18 -14.97
CA GLN A 231 -16.14 -45.80 -16.25
C GLN A 231 -17.65 -45.92 -16.44
N ASP A 232 -18.37 -46.19 -15.35
CA ASP A 232 -19.83 -46.33 -15.34
C ASP A 232 -20.38 -45.88 -13.99
N ILE A 233 -21.13 -44.78 -13.90
CA ILE A 233 -21.66 -44.30 -12.62
C ILE A 233 -22.64 -45.27 -11.92
N ASN A 234 -23.16 -46.26 -12.65
CA ASN A 234 -24.12 -47.25 -12.15
C ASN A 234 -23.44 -48.57 -11.78
N TYR A 235 -22.10 -48.59 -11.70
CA TYR A 235 -21.35 -49.77 -11.31
C TYR A 235 -21.75 -50.25 -9.90
N GLN A 236 -21.73 -51.57 -9.70
CA GLN A 236 -21.79 -52.15 -8.36
C GLN A 236 -20.37 -52.25 -7.79
N ALA A 237 -20.14 -51.64 -6.62
CA ALA A 237 -18.82 -51.63 -5.99
C ALA A 237 -18.38 -53.06 -5.63
N VAL A 238 -17.13 -53.37 -5.95
CA VAL A 238 -16.53 -54.67 -5.65
C VAL A 238 -15.69 -54.56 -4.39
N GLU A 239 -16.08 -55.26 -3.34
CA GLU A 239 -15.36 -55.24 -2.06
C GLU A 239 -13.99 -55.92 -2.14
N LEU A 240 -13.08 -55.46 -1.27
CA LEU A 240 -11.83 -56.16 -0.99
C LEU A 240 -12.04 -57.25 0.06
N ILE A 241 -11.43 -58.41 -0.16
CA ILE A 241 -11.47 -59.55 0.73
C ILE A 241 -10.05 -59.86 1.21
N PRO A 242 -9.80 -59.92 2.53
CA PRO A 242 -10.66 -59.35 3.59
C PRO A 242 -10.74 -57.82 3.51
N GLN A 243 -11.75 -57.20 4.14
CA GLN A 243 -11.96 -55.74 4.10
C GLN A 243 -10.84 -54.94 4.81
N LEU A 244 -10.26 -55.51 5.86
CA LEU A 244 -9.12 -54.94 6.59
C LEU A 244 -7.84 -55.63 6.15
N ASN A 245 -6.77 -54.86 6.00
CA ASN A 245 -5.45 -55.40 5.72
C ASN A 245 -4.99 -56.30 6.89
N PRO A 246 -4.66 -57.58 6.64
CA PRO A 246 -4.29 -58.52 7.72
C PRO A 246 -3.03 -58.13 8.51
N GLN A 247 -2.14 -57.32 7.93
CA GLN A 247 -0.88 -56.91 8.56
C GLN A 247 -1.05 -55.66 9.42
N THR A 248 -1.88 -54.70 8.98
CA THR A 248 -2.08 -53.42 9.68
C THR A 248 -3.36 -53.38 10.51
N ASN A 249 -4.28 -54.32 10.28
CA ASN A 249 -5.65 -54.35 10.82
C ASN A 249 -6.43 -53.05 10.58
N LYS A 250 -6.15 -52.39 9.46
CA LYS A 250 -6.79 -51.13 9.03
C LYS A 250 -7.30 -51.27 7.58
N PRO A 251 -8.29 -50.46 7.18
CA PRO A 251 -8.65 -50.33 5.77
C PRO A 251 -7.43 -49.94 4.92
N LEU A 252 -7.42 -50.40 3.67
CA LEU A 252 -6.34 -50.12 2.74
C LEU A 252 -6.43 -48.67 2.26
N ASP A 253 -5.33 -47.92 2.35
CA ASP A 253 -5.26 -46.58 1.74
C ASP A 253 -5.09 -46.72 0.23
N MET A 254 -6.12 -46.28 -0.49
CA MET A 254 -6.29 -46.37 -1.93
C MET A 254 -6.16 -44.99 -2.59
N SER A 255 -5.53 -44.01 -1.94
CA SER A 255 -5.40 -42.64 -2.46
C SER A 255 -4.84 -42.57 -3.90
N LEU A 256 -3.87 -43.43 -4.22
CA LEU A 256 -3.23 -43.53 -5.54
C LEU A 256 -3.88 -44.58 -6.46
N SER A 257 -4.87 -45.35 -5.97
CA SER A 257 -5.48 -46.42 -6.76
C SER A 257 -6.38 -45.85 -7.86
N VAL A 258 -6.17 -46.34 -9.08
CA VAL A 258 -6.95 -45.96 -10.26
C VAL A 258 -8.34 -46.59 -10.24
N LEU A 259 -8.45 -47.83 -9.73
CA LEU A 259 -9.68 -48.60 -9.62
C LEU A 259 -10.50 -48.27 -8.37
N ARG A 260 -9.99 -47.47 -7.42
CA ARG A 260 -10.68 -47.12 -6.17
C ARG A 260 -12.15 -46.82 -6.40
N SER A 261 -13.05 -47.28 -5.54
CA SER A 261 -14.48 -46.92 -5.61
C SER A 261 -14.70 -45.41 -5.36
N VAL A 262 -15.86 -44.90 -5.77
CA VAL A 262 -16.26 -43.50 -5.71
C VAL A 262 -17.31 -43.35 -4.63
N SER A 263 -17.32 -42.22 -3.93
CA SER A 263 -18.40 -41.88 -2.98
C SER A 263 -19.77 -42.00 -3.66
N PRO A 264 -20.76 -42.69 -3.05
CA PRO A 264 -22.11 -42.78 -3.57
C PRO A 264 -22.77 -41.42 -3.83
N LEU A 265 -22.44 -40.40 -3.01
CA LEU A 265 -22.94 -39.03 -3.18
C LEU A 265 -22.46 -38.41 -4.50
N HIS A 266 -21.22 -38.69 -4.91
CA HIS A 266 -20.71 -38.18 -6.18
C HIS A 266 -21.30 -38.95 -7.37
N LEU A 267 -21.59 -40.25 -7.22
CA LEU A 267 -22.30 -41.01 -8.27
C LEU A 267 -23.73 -40.50 -8.45
N GLU A 268 -24.44 -40.18 -7.37
CA GLU A 268 -25.75 -39.54 -7.44
C GLU A 268 -25.68 -38.13 -8.05
N TYR A 269 -24.67 -37.33 -7.70
CA TYR A 269 -24.41 -36.03 -8.33
C TYR A 269 -24.26 -36.14 -9.85
N LEU A 270 -23.44 -37.07 -10.34
CA LEU A 270 -23.25 -37.30 -11.78
C LEU A 270 -24.53 -37.82 -12.44
N ARG A 271 -25.29 -38.67 -11.76
CA ARG A 271 -26.60 -39.15 -12.23
C ARG A 271 -27.59 -38.01 -12.40
N ASN A 272 -27.63 -37.07 -11.46
CA ASN A 272 -28.47 -35.87 -11.55
C ASN A 272 -28.06 -34.94 -12.70
N MET A 273 -26.79 -34.98 -13.14
CA MET A 273 -26.31 -34.30 -14.35
C MET A 273 -26.55 -35.09 -15.65
N GLY A 274 -27.04 -36.33 -15.57
CA GLY A 274 -27.19 -37.24 -16.71
C GLY A 274 -25.87 -37.83 -17.23
N VAL A 275 -24.77 -37.67 -16.50
CA VAL A 275 -23.44 -38.14 -16.91
C VAL A 275 -23.30 -39.62 -16.59
N ASN A 276 -22.92 -40.44 -17.58
CA ASN A 276 -22.74 -41.87 -17.38
C ASN A 276 -21.27 -42.29 -17.17
N THR A 277 -20.35 -41.62 -17.87
CA THR A 277 -18.90 -41.83 -17.73
C THR A 277 -18.24 -40.49 -17.48
N SER A 278 -17.32 -40.43 -16.52
CA SER A 278 -16.62 -39.19 -16.16
C SER A 278 -15.12 -39.44 -16.06
N MET A 279 -14.33 -38.51 -16.58
CA MET A 279 -12.89 -38.48 -16.39
C MET A 279 -12.46 -37.08 -16.00
N SER A 280 -11.54 -36.96 -15.06
CA SER A 280 -10.97 -35.67 -14.68
C SER A 280 -9.45 -35.72 -14.62
N VAL A 281 -8.81 -34.66 -15.09
CA VAL A 281 -7.34 -34.45 -15.01
C VAL A 281 -7.07 -33.21 -14.17
N SER A 282 -6.20 -33.33 -13.19
CA SER A 282 -5.80 -32.25 -12.30
C SER A 282 -4.91 -31.23 -13.01
N LEU A 283 -5.19 -29.94 -12.75
CA LEU A 283 -4.34 -28.82 -13.14
C LEU A 283 -3.72 -28.22 -11.88
N LEU A 284 -2.39 -28.22 -11.81
CA LEU A 284 -1.66 -27.78 -10.64
C LEU A 284 -0.91 -26.47 -10.91
N LYS A 285 -0.88 -25.58 -9.91
CA LYS A 285 -0.03 -24.39 -9.89
C LYS A 285 0.69 -24.35 -8.54
N ASP A 286 2.02 -24.27 -8.55
CA ASP A 286 2.85 -24.28 -7.34
C ASP A 286 2.53 -25.46 -6.39
N LYS A 287 2.29 -26.65 -6.98
CA LYS A 287 1.88 -27.89 -6.28
C LYS A 287 0.51 -27.83 -5.58
N LYS A 288 -0.30 -26.81 -5.83
CA LYS A 288 -1.68 -26.71 -5.36
C LYS A 288 -2.66 -26.92 -6.50
N LEU A 289 -3.81 -27.51 -6.21
CA LEU A 289 -4.87 -27.69 -7.20
C LEU A 289 -5.43 -26.35 -7.66
N TRP A 290 -5.18 -26.00 -8.92
CA TRP A 290 -5.69 -24.78 -9.57
C TRP A 290 -7.07 -25.02 -10.21
N GLY A 291 -7.25 -26.20 -10.80
CA GLY A 291 -8.46 -26.56 -11.51
C GLY A 291 -8.46 -28.01 -11.96
N LEU A 292 -9.47 -28.37 -12.73
CA LEU A 292 -9.64 -29.69 -13.32
C LEU A 292 -9.99 -29.54 -14.80
N ILE A 293 -9.46 -30.43 -15.63
CA ILE A 293 -10.07 -30.75 -16.92
C ILE A 293 -11.13 -31.80 -16.62
N ALA A 294 -12.40 -31.48 -16.82
CA ALA A 294 -13.53 -32.38 -16.55
C ALA A 294 -14.17 -32.85 -17.86
N CYS A 295 -14.25 -34.16 -18.04
CA CYS A 295 -14.76 -34.82 -19.24
C CYS A 295 -15.99 -35.63 -18.89
N HIS A 296 -17.11 -35.39 -19.59
CA HIS A 296 -18.39 -36.07 -19.37
C HIS A 296 -18.89 -36.75 -20.65
N HIS A 297 -19.40 -37.96 -20.51
CA HIS A 297 -20.08 -38.72 -21.56
C HIS A 297 -21.46 -39.14 -21.06
N TYR A 298 -22.46 -39.02 -21.91
CA TYR A 298 -23.86 -39.23 -21.53
C TYR A 298 -24.36 -40.61 -21.97
N ASP A 299 -23.81 -41.14 -23.06
CA ASP A 299 -24.16 -42.45 -23.58
C ASP A 299 -23.48 -43.60 -22.79
N LEU A 300 -24.06 -44.80 -22.87
CA LEU A 300 -23.54 -46.01 -22.21
C LEU A 300 -22.35 -46.60 -22.98
N GLY A 301 -21.42 -47.22 -22.25
CA GLY A 301 -20.36 -48.05 -22.83
C GLY A 301 -19.09 -47.32 -23.25
N LYS A 302 -18.87 -46.08 -22.82
CA LYS A 302 -17.62 -45.36 -23.08
C LYS A 302 -16.44 -46.01 -22.36
N THR A 303 -15.41 -46.38 -23.10
CA THR A 303 -14.15 -46.86 -22.57
C THR A 303 -13.02 -45.90 -22.93
N VAL A 304 -12.03 -45.80 -22.05
CA VAL A 304 -10.83 -44.97 -22.25
C VAL A 304 -9.64 -45.83 -21.86
N SER A 305 -8.76 -46.12 -22.82
CA SER A 305 -7.60 -46.98 -22.56
C SER A 305 -6.60 -46.28 -21.63
N TYR A 306 -5.73 -47.07 -20.99
CA TYR A 306 -4.66 -46.52 -20.17
C TYR A 306 -3.80 -45.53 -20.96
N GLU A 307 -3.42 -45.86 -22.20
CA GLU A 307 -2.56 -45.01 -23.02
C GLU A 307 -3.22 -43.64 -23.31
N ILE A 308 -4.53 -43.61 -23.58
CA ILE A 308 -5.27 -42.36 -23.77
C ILE A 308 -5.31 -41.55 -22.48
N ARG A 309 -5.50 -42.21 -21.32
CA ARG A 309 -5.44 -41.54 -20.01
C ARG A 309 -4.09 -40.90 -19.78
N THR A 310 -2.99 -41.60 -20.06
CA THR A 310 -1.63 -41.07 -19.97
C THR A 310 -1.41 -39.86 -20.88
N VAL A 311 -1.92 -39.88 -22.12
CA VAL A 311 -1.87 -38.69 -23.01
C VAL A 311 -2.59 -37.50 -22.37
N CYS A 312 -3.79 -37.72 -21.83
CA CYS A 312 -4.59 -36.64 -21.22
C CYS A 312 -3.92 -36.08 -19.96
N GLU A 313 -3.37 -36.95 -19.12
CA GLU A 313 -2.60 -36.54 -17.94
C GLU A 313 -1.36 -35.72 -18.34
N PHE A 314 -0.59 -36.19 -19.33
CA PHE A 314 0.58 -35.48 -19.83
C PHE A 314 0.23 -34.09 -20.41
N LEU A 315 -0.86 -33.99 -21.18
CA LEU A 315 -1.37 -32.70 -21.66
C LEU A 315 -1.83 -31.79 -20.51
N GLY A 316 -2.44 -32.35 -19.47
CA GLY A 316 -2.79 -31.62 -18.25
C GLY A 316 -1.57 -31.08 -17.50
N GLN A 317 -0.48 -31.85 -17.44
CA GLN A 317 0.79 -31.41 -16.86
C GLN A 317 1.46 -30.30 -17.69
N ILE A 318 1.52 -30.44 -19.02
CA ILE A 318 2.04 -29.38 -19.91
C ILE A 318 1.21 -28.11 -19.77
N MET A 319 -0.12 -28.23 -19.75
CA MET A 319 -1.02 -27.09 -19.52
C MET A 319 -0.74 -26.45 -18.16
N SER A 320 -0.60 -27.24 -17.10
CA SER A 320 -0.30 -26.74 -15.75
C SER A 320 0.99 -25.91 -15.72
N PHE A 321 2.01 -26.34 -16.48
CA PHE A 321 3.26 -25.60 -16.61
C PHE A 321 3.09 -24.28 -17.40
N GLU A 322 2.42 -24.32 -18.56
CA GLU A 322 2.19 -23.13 -19.39
C GLU A 322 1.23 -22.12 -18.73
N LEU A 323 0.27 -22.60 -17.95
CA LEU A 323 -0.75 -21.80 -17.28
C LEU A 323 -0.14 -20.73 -16.39
N ALA A 324 0.89 -21.06 -15.61
CA ALA A 324 1.55 -20.10 -14.74
C ALA A 324 2.13 -18.92 -15.53
N ALA A 325 2.76 -19.20 -16.68
CA ALA A 325 3.32 -18.18 -17.57
C ALA A 325 2.24 -17.36 -18.29
N LYS A 326 1.12 -17.99 -18.71
CA LYS A 326 0.04 -17.25 -19.38
C LYS A 326 -0.74 -16.36 -18.43
N GLU A 327 -0.99 -16.80 -17.19
CA GLU A 327 -1.69 -16.00 -16.18
C GLU A 327 -0.84 -14.78 -15.75
N GLU A 328 0.49 -14.91 -15.67
CA GLU A 328 1.37 -13.78 -15.38
C GLU A 328 1.40 -12.74 -16.52
N ASN A 329 1.28 -13.21 -17.77
CA ASN A 329 1.26 -12.37 -18.96
C ASN A 329 -0.10 -11.71 -19.24
N GLU A 330 -1.20 -12.24 -18.69
CA GLU A 330 -2.57 -11.76 -18.97
C GLU A 330 -2.77 -10.28 -18.59
N ASP A 331 -2.01 -9.80 -17.60
CA ASP A 331 -2.01 -8.40 -17.14
C ASP A 331 -0.74 -7.62 -17.55
N LEU A 332 0.13 -8.14 -18.42
CA LEU A 332 1.42 -7.48 -18.71
C LEU A 332 1.25 -6.09 -19.31
N ASP A 333 0.41 -5.95 -20.35
CA ASP A 333 0.12 -4.66 -20.99
C ASP A 333 -0.50 -3.68 -19.97
N TYR A 334 -1.36 -4.19 -19.09
CA TYR A 334 -1.98 -3.40 -18.04
C TYR A 334 -0.95 -2.93 -17.00
N LYS A 335 -0.06 -3.82 -16.53
CA LYS A 335 1.07 -3.48 -15.64
C LYS A 335 1.99 -2.44 -16.27
N MET A 336 2.29 -2.54 -17.56
CA MET A 336 3.09 -1.54 -18.29
C MET A 336 2.39 -0.17 -18.31
N LYS A 337 1.06 -0.14 -18.51
CA LYS A 337 0.26 1.10 -18.39
C LYS A 337 0.41 1.69 -16.98
N LEU A 338 0.27 0.87 -15.93
CA LEU A 338 0.38 1.32 -14.53
C LEU A 338 1.77 1.88 -14.21
N LYS A 339 2.85 1.21 -14.67
CA LYS A 339 4.23 1.71 -14.52
C LYS A 339 4.46 3.05 -15.22
N SER A 340 3.87 3.24 -16.41
CA SER A 340 3.93 4.51 -17.13
C SER A 340 3.24 5.65 -16.36
N ILE A 341 2.06 5.38 -15.79
CA ILE A 341 1.34 6.32 -14.91
C ILE A 341 2.19 6.67 -13.69
N GLN A 342 2.74 5.66 -13.03
CA GLN A 342 3.58 5.84 -11.84
C GLN A 342 4.81 6.72 -12.12
N SER A 343 5.48 6.53 -13.26
CA SER A 343 6.63 7.37 -13.65
C SER A 343 6.24 8.85 -13.76
N ARG A 344 5.06 9.15 -14.33
CA ARG A 344 4.56 10.52 -14.43
C ARG A 344 4.27 11.15 -13.06
N PHE A 345 3.81 10.36 -12.10
CA PHE A 345 3.65 10.85 -10.71
C PHE A 345 4.98 11.18 -10.07
N VAL A 346 5.98 10.30 -10.21
CA VAL A 346 7.32 10.56 -9.67
C VAL A 346 7.89 11.86 -10.21
N ASP A 347 7.78 12.08 -11.53
CA ASP A 347 8.24 13.32 -12.18
C ASP A 347 7.46 14.55 -11.67
N SER A 348 6.12 14.43 -11.56
CA SER A 348 5.25 15.54 -11.12
C SER A 348 5.51 15.95 -9.67
N ILE A 349 5.66 14.98 -8.76
CA ILE A 349 5.90 15.21 -7.33
C ILE A 349 7.30 15.76 -7.09
N THR A 350 8.29 15.34 -7.88
CA THR A 350 9.66 15.85 -7.78
C THR A 350 9.74 17.33 -8.17
N GLN A 351 8.95 17.78 -9.15
CA GLN A 351 8.93 19.17 -9.60
C GLN A 351 8.01 20.08 -8.79
N ALA A 352 7.03 19.53 -8.07
CA ALA A 352 6.09 20.31 -7.28
C ALA A 352 6.73 20.81 -5.98
N GLU A 353 6.31 21.97 -5.50
CA GLU A 353 6.69 22.48 -4.18
C GLU A 353 5.97 21.65 -3.09
N ASP A 354 4.66 21.45 -3.25
CA ASP A 354 3.80 20.66 -2.37
C ASP A 354 3.46 19.26 -2.94
N LEU A 355 3.29 18.27 -2.06
CA LEU A 355 2.95 16.89 -2.45
C LEU A 355 1.58 16.81 -3.14
N ILE A 356 0.60 17.53 -2.60
CA ILE A 356 -0.78 17.51 -3.07
C ILE A 356 -0.86 18.10 -4.48
N ASP A 357 -0.14 19.18 -4.74
CA ASP A 357 -0.03 19.76 -6.09
C ASP A 357 0.58 18.77 -7.07
N GLY A 358 1.63 18.04 -6.66
CA GLY A 358 2.27 17.01 -7.46
C GLY A 358 1.35 15.84 -7.81
N LEU A 359 0.48 15.44 -6.88
CA LEU A 359 -0.51 14.37 -7.07
C LEU A 359 -1.72 14.82 -7.90
N THR A 360 -2.15 16.08 -7.73
CA THR A 360 -3.35 16.61 -8.39
C THR A 360 -3.08 17.22 -9.77
N LYS A 361 -1.81 17.33 -10.19
CA LYS A 361 -1.42 17.85 -11.51
C LYS A 361 -2.04 17.08 -12.69
N ASN A 362 -2.18 15.77 -12.56
CA ASN A 362 -2.83 14.88 -13.54
C ASN A 362 -3.88 14.02 -12.83
N PRO A 363 -5.06 14.57 -12.53
CA PRO A 363 -6.01 13.92 -11.63
C PRO A 363 -6.60 12.63 -12.23
N SER A 364 -6.70 12.54 -13.57
CA SER A 364 -7.09 11.32 -14.28
C SER A 364 -6.13 10.15 -14.08
N ASP A 365 -4.83 10.42 -13.92
CA ASP A 365 -3.83 9.38 -13.69
C ASP A 365 -4.03 8.68 -12.33
N LEU A 366 -4.59 9.38 -11.32
CA LEU A 366 -4.86 8.80 -10.00
C LEU A 366 -6.01 7.80 -10.08
N LEU A 367 -7.03 8.12 -10.88
CA LEU A 367 -8.13 7.22 -11.16
C LEU A 367 -7.65 6.00 -11.97
N ASP A 368 -6.87 6.25 -13.03
CA ASP A 368 -6.38 5.23 -13.95
C ASP A 368 -5.38 4.25 -13.31
N LEU A 369 -4.67 4.66 -12.25
CA LEU A 369 -3.71 3.81 -11.52
C LEU A 369 -4.35 2.54 -10.97
N VAL A 370 -5.64 2.61 -10.63
CA VAL A 370 -6.40 1.49 -10.06
C VAL A 370 -7.76 1.33 -10.72
N SER A 371 -7.98 1.89 -11.90
CA SER A 371 -9.28 1.91 -12.60
C SER A 371 -10.45 2.27 -11.67
N ALA A 372 -10.29 3.33 -10.87
CA ALA A 372 -11.30 3.84 -9.96
C ALA A 372 -12.20 4.88 -10.63
N SER A 373 -13.42 5.04 -10.13
CA SER A 373 -14.33 6.11 -10.56
C SER A 373 -14.13 7.40 -9.78
N GLY A 374 -13.56 7.31 -8.58
CA GLY A 374 -13.27 8.46 -7.72
C GLY A 374 -12.06 8.25 -6.83
N VAL A 375 -11.42 9.35 -6.44
CA VAL A 375 -10.32 9.37 -5.48
C VAL A 375 -10.48 10.56 -4.53
N ALA A 376 -10.18 10.35 -3.25
CA ALA A 376 -10.16 11.38 -2.23
C ALA A 376 -8.80 11.37 -1.50
N ILE A 377 -8.12 12.52 -1.50
CA ILE A 377 -6.88 12.75 -0.75
C ILE A 377 -7.25 13.54 0.50
N CYS A 378 -7.04 12.92 1.67
CA CYS A 378 -7.34 13.49 2.97
C CYS A 378 -6.04 13.93 3.64
N ASN A 379 -5.93 15.21 3.98
CA ASN A 379 -4.83 15.78 4.77
C ASN A 379 -5.41 16.68 5.87
N LEU A 380 -4.69 16.94 6.97
CA LEU A 380 -5.16 17.70 8.14
C LEU A 380 -5.97 18.96 7.77
N GLY A 381 -7.31 18.85 7.79
CA GLY A 381 -8.25 19.94 7.50
C GLY A 381 -8.53 20.24 6.02
N SER A 382 -7.94 19.49 5.07
CA SER A 382 -8.22 19.62 3.64
C SER A 382 -8.58 18.28 2.99
N LEU A 383 -9.67 18.31 2.23
CA LEU A 383 -10.15 17.19 1.43
C LEU A 383 -10.10 17.58 -0.03
N ILE A 384 -9.40 16.80 -0.85
CA ILE A 384 -9.35 16.99 -2.29
C ILE A 384 -9.91 15.74 -2.95
N THR A 385 -10.83 15.94 -3.88
CA THR A 385 -11.56 14.87 -4.52
C THR A 385 -11.52 15.01 -6.03
N GLU A 386 -11.42 13.89 -6.72
CA GLU A 386 -11.56 13.80 -8.17
C GLU A 386 -12.51 12.66 -8.53
N GLY A 387 -13.33 12.85 -9.57
CA GLY A 387 -14.25 11.84 -10.06
C GLY A 387 -15.51 11.72 -9.20
N THR A 388 -16.08 10.51 -9.15
CA THR A 388 -17.31 10.22 -8.40
C THR A 388 -16.95 9.67 -7.02
N VAL A 389 -17.15 10.48 -5.98
CA VAL A 389 -16.81 10.17 -4.59
C VAL A 389 -18.03 10.31 -3.66
N PRO A 390 -18.05 9.65 -2.49
CA PRO A 390 -19.06 9.90 -1.47
C PRO A 390 -19.04 11.35 -0.99
N THR A 391 -20.10 11.75 -0.26
CA THR A 391 -20.14 13.10 0.32
C THR A 391 -18.98 13.34 1.29
N GLU A 392 -18.56 14.60 1.45
CA GLU A 392 -17.48 14.98 2.37
C GLU A 392 -17.71 14.46 3.80
N SER A 393 -18.95 14.51 4.32
CA SER A 393 -19.29 13.94 5.64
C SER A 393 -19.02 12.44 5.71
N HIS A 394 -19.45 11.69 4.69
CA HIS A 394 -19.22 10.24 4.64
C HIS A 394 -17.73 9.91 4.51
N ILE A 395 -16.95 10.70 3.77
CA ILE A 395 -15.50 10.50 3.64
C ILE A 395 -14.81 10.69 4.99
N HIS A 396 -15.15 11.73 5.75
CA HIS A 396 -14.55 11.98 7.07
C HIS A 396 -14.85 10.84 8.06
N GLU A 397 -16.09 10.35 8.11
CA GLU A 397 -16.48 9.19 8.92
C GLU A 397 -15.73 7.92 8.47
N LEU A 398 -15.61 7.72 7.16
CA LEU A 398 -14.90 6.57 6.59
C LEU A 398 -13.41 6.60 6.92
N VAL A 399 -12.74 7.76 6.89
CA VAL A 399 -11.34 7.89 7.30
C VAL A 399 -11.16 7.44 8.75
N TYR A 400 -12.04 7.85 9.67
CA TYR A 400 -11.98 7.41 11.06
C TYR A 400 -12.14 5.89 11.20
N TRP A 401 -13.06 5.28 10.44
CA TRP A 401 -13.20 3.83 10.41
C TRP A 401 -11.96 3.14 9.83
N VAL A 402 -11.43 3.63 8.71
CA VAL A 402 -10.23 3.11 8.04
C VAL A 402 -9.01 3.13 8.98
N GLU A 403 -8.84 4.16 9.79
CA GLU A 403 -7.77 4.23 10.81
C GLU A 403 -7.79 3.02 11.74
N THR A 404 -8.99 2.55 12.12
CA THR A 404 -9.14 1.36 12.98
C THR A 404 -8.84 0.05 12.26
N GLN A 405 -9.13 -0.03 10.96
CA GLN A 405 -8.93 -1.26 10.17
C GLN A 405 -7.48 -1.43 9.71
N ILE A 406 -6.82 -0.34 9.33
CA ILE A 406 -5.43 -0.37 8.86
C ILE A 406 -4.48 -0.79 9.99
N GLY A 407 -4.73 -0.38 11.25
CA GLY A 407 -3.92 -0.81 12.39
C GLY A 407 -2.41 -0.61 12.17
N THR A 408 -1.63 -1.69 12.12
CA THR A 408 -0.19 -1.68 11.82
C THR A 408 0.14 -1.65 10.33
N GLU A 409 -0.76 -2.09 9.46
CA GLU A 409 -0.60 -2.10 8.01
C GLU A 409 -0.60 -0.69 7.40
N ILE A 410 -0.37 -0.57 6.10
CA ILE A 410 -0.35 0.73 5.38
C ILE A 410 -1.44 0.87 4.32
N ILE A 411 -2.14 -0.23 4.03
CA ILE A 411 -3.18 -0.29 3.01
C ILE A 411 -4.34 -1.16 3.52
N TYR A 412 -5.56 -0.80 3.14
CA TYR A 412 -6.76 -1.60 3.31
C TYR A 412 -7.54 -1.59 1.99
N HIS A 413 -8.12 -2.71 1.59
CA HIS A 413 -8.96 -2.76 0.41
C HIS A 413 -10.12 -3.75 0.53
N THR A 414 -11.22 -3.46 -0.14
CA THR A 414 -12.41 -4.32 -0.23
C THR A 414 -13.14 -4.03 -1.53
N ASP A 415 -13.75 -5.05 -2.12
CA ASP A 415 -14.70 -4.94 -3.24
C ASP A 415 -16.16 -4.84 -2.75
N SER A 416 -16.40 -4.94 -1.44
CA SER A 416 -17.73 -4.89 -0.82
C SER A 416 -17.71 -4.13 0.50
N LEU A 417 -17.64 -2.81 0.43
CA LEU A 417 -17.50 -1.93 1.60
C LEU A 417 -18.70 -2.05 2.56
N ALA A 418 -19.93 -2.16 2.05
CA ALA A 418 -21.13 -2.30 2.88
C ALA A 418 -21.11 -3.55 3.79
N SER A 419 -20.40 -4.62 3.41
CA SER A 419 -20.30 -5.84 4.21
C SER A 419 -19.45 -5.68 5.48
N VAL A 420 -18.52 -4.73 5.47
CA VAL A 420 -17.55 -4.47 6.57
C VAL A 420 -17.78 -3.12 7.25
N TYR A 421 -18.41 -2.18 6.55
CA TYR A 421 -18.80 -0.85 7.01
C TYR A 421 -20.27 -0.59 6.60
N PRO A 422 -21.25 -0.97 7.44
CA PRO A 422 -22.68 -0.92 7.09
C PRO A 422 -23.20 0.45 6.63
N GLU A 423 -22.61 1.56 7.13
CA GLU A 423 -23.00 2.92 6.71
C GLU A 423 -22.72 3.18 5.21
N ALA A 424 -21.85 2.39 4.56
CA ALA A 424 -21.64 2.45 3.11
C ALA A 424 -22.84 2.02 2.28
N GLU A 425 -23.87 1.39 2.86
CA GLU A 425 -25.14 1.12 2.16
C GLU A 425 -25.77 2.40 1.57
N LYS A 426 -25.46 3.58 2.13
CA LYS A 426 -25.97 4.87 1.66
C LYS A 426 -25.34 5.38 0.36
N PHE A 427 -24.23 4.78 -0.10
CA PHE A 427 -23.47 5.23 -1.28
C PHE A 427 -22.87 4.08 -2.08
N THR A 428 -23.55 2.93 -2.14
CA THR A 428 -23.08 1.72 -2.84
C THR A 428 -22.87 1.95 -4.34
N ASP A 429 -23.70 2.80 -4.95
CA ASP A 429 -23.61 3.22 -6.34
C ASP A 429 -22.30 3.99 -6.67
N ILE A 430 -21.62 4.52 -5.65
CA ILE A 430 -20.38 5.27 -5.78
C ILE A 430 -19.17 4.50 -5.23
N GLY A 431 -19.31 3.88 -4.06
CA GLY A 431 -18.20 3.37 -3.25
C GLY A 431 -18.43 1.97 -2.70
N SER A 432 -18.94 1.05 -3.52
CA SER A 432 -18.96 -0.38 -3.15
C SER A 432 -17.56 -0.97 -3.00
N GLY A 433 -16.59 -0.50 -3.80
CA GLY A 433 -15.17 -0.85 -3.66
C GLY A 433 -14.38 0.28 -3.04
N LEU A 434 -13.43 -0.07 -2.16
CA LEU A 434 -12.51 0.88 -1.52
C LEU A 434 -11.07 0.35 -1.58
N ILE A 435 -10.11 1.21 -1.95
CA ILE A 435 -8.71 1.10 -1.51
C ILE A 435 -8.42 2.30 -0.63
N ALA A 436 -7.85 2.08 0.55
CA ALA A 436 -7.40 3.11 1.45
C ALA A 436 -5.90 2.95 1.73
N LEU A 437 -5.11 3.96 1.40
CA LEU A 437 -3.65 3.97 1.52
C LEU A 437 -3.19 5.06 2.48
N ALA A 438 -2.46 4.68 3.51
CA ALA A 438 -1.87 5.61 4.47
C ALA A 438 -0.51 6.11 3.97
N ILE A 439 -0.42 7.39 3.58
CA ILE A 439 0.84 8.04 3.23
C ILE A 439 1.64 8.34 4.51
N SER A 440 1.00 8.98 5.49
CA SER A 440 1.57 9.28 6.79
C SER A 440 0.53 9.07 7.88
N LYS A 441 0.79 8.14 8.80
CA LYS A 441 -0.09 7.91 9.97
C LYS A 441 0.01 9.05 10.99
N VAL A 442 1.17 9.71 11.06
CA VAL A 442 1.43 10.81 12.01
C VAL A 442 0.69 12.06 11.56
N GLN A 443 0.77 12.40 10.28
CA GLN A 443 0.07 13.55 9.69
C GLN A 443 -1.36 13.22 9.23
N LYS A 444 -1.82 11.97 9.48
CA LYS A 444 -3.14 11.47 9.07
C LYS A 444 -3.45 11.74 7.58
N THR A 445 -2.46 11.49 6.72
CA THR A 445 -2.58 11.69 5.28
C THR A 445 -2.95 10.37 4.60
N TYR A 446 -4.13 10.32 3.98
CA TYR A 446 -4.68 9.13 3.34
C TYR A 446 -5.10 9.40 1.89
N ILE A 447 -4.97 8.39 1.04
CA ILE A 447 -5.57 8.37 -0.30
C ILE A 447 -6.61 7.26 -0.35
N LEU A 448 -7.85 7.61 -0.69
CA LEU A 448 -8.97 6.70 -0.80
C LEU A 448 -9.43 6.61 -2.25
N TRP A 449 -9.46 5.42 -2.84
CA TRP A 449 -10.03 5.18 -4.16
C TRP A 449 -11.35 4.44 -4.05
N PHE A 450 -12.32 4.85 -4.88
CA PHE A 450 -13.67 4.33 -4.88
C PHE A 450 -14.02 3.69 -6.22
N ARG A 451 -14.72 2.56 -6.16
CA ARG A 451 -15.37 1.94 -7.32
C ARG A 451 -16.87 1.79 -7.06
N PRO A 452 -17.70 2.01 -8.09
CA PRO A 452 -19.14 1.92 -7.96
C PRO A 452 -19.58 0.46 -7.88
N GLU A 453 -20.82 0.24 -7.44
CA GLU A 453 -21.47 -1.05 -7.58
C GLU A 453 -21.52 -1.47 -9.04
N VAL A 454 -21.17 -2.73 -9.30
CA VAL A 454 -21.45 -3.38 -10.57
C VAL A 454 -22.36 -4.55 -10.27
N LEU A 455 -23.61 -4.49 -10.76
CA LEU A 455 -24.53 -5.61 -10.67
C LEU A 455 -23.94 -6.79 -11.43
N GLN A 456 -23.46 -7.78 -10.68
CA GLN A 456 -22.89 -9.00 -11.24
C GLN A 456 -23.95 -10.09 -11.19
N THR A 457 -24.34 -10.56 -12.37
CA THR A 457 -25.15 -11.77 -12.48
C THR A 457 -24.23 -12.97 -12.40
N VAL A 458 -24.25 -13.67 -11.27
CA VAL A 458 -23.57 -14.94 -11.11
C VAL A 458 -24.49 -16.04 -11.62
N ASN A 459 -24.08 -16.67 -12.71
CA ASN A 459 -24.77 -17.82 -13.27
C ASN A 459 -24.28 -19.08 -12.55
N TRP A 460 -25.12 -19.70 -11.74
CA TRP A 460 -24.82 -20.95 -11.05
C TRP A 460 -25.35 -22.16 -11.84
N GLY A 461 -24.59 -23.27 -11.81
CA GLY A 461 -24.98 -24.57 -12.38
C GLY A 461 -25.99 -25.34 -11.52
N GLY A 462 -27.03 -24.64 -11.07
CA GLY A 462 -28.01 -25.07 -10.07
C GLY A 462 -28.11 -24.08 -8.91
N ASN A 463 -29.16 -24.19 -8.08
CA ASN A 463 -29.31 -23.33 -6.90
C ASN A 463 -28.16 -23.61 -5.90
N PRO A 464 -27.33 -22.61 -5.53
CA PRO A 464 -26.21 -22.79 -4.60
C PRO A 464 -26.68 -22.97 -3.14
N HIS A 465 -27.91 -22.57 -2.82
CA HIS A 465 -28.49 -22.77 -1.51
C HIS A 465 -28.96 -24.23 -1.36
N LYS A 466 -28.42 -24.93 -0.36
CA LYS A 466 -28.68 -26.36 -0.12
C LYS A 466 -30.18 -26.59 0.12
N PRO A 467 -30.87 -27.41 -0.68
CA PRO A 467 -32.20 -27.91 -0.30
C PRO A 467 -32.02 -28.83 0.91
N VAL A 468 -32.66 -28.47 2.02
CA VAL A 468 -32.72 -29.29 3.23
C VAL A 468 -34.02 -30.06 3.18
N GLU A 469 -33.96 -31.39 3.03
CA GLU A 469 -35.12 -32.26 3.22
C GLU A 469 -35.12 -32.75 4.67
N VAL A 470 -36.19 -32.44 5.40
CA VAL A 470 -36.41 -32.97 6.75
C VAL A 470 -37.16 -34.29 6.60
N LEU A 471 -36.52 -35.39 6.99
CA LEU A 471 -37.14 -36.73 6.97
C LEU A 471 -38.23 -36.82 8.07
N GLU A 472 -39.16 -37.78 7.91
CA GLU A 472 -40.29 -37.99 8.83
C GLU A 472 -39.87 -38.28 10.28
N ASP A 473 -38.62 -38.72 10.51
CA ASP A 473 -38.04 -38.98 11.83
C ASP A 473 -37.38 -37.73 12.48
N GLY A 474 -37.45 -36.57 11.81
CA GLY A 474 -36.83 -35.32 12.24
C GLY A 474 -35.33 -35.22 11.94
N SER A 475 -34.74 -36.22 11.26
CA SER A 475 -33.37 -36.13 10.78
C SER A 475 -33.30 -35.31 9.49
N VAL A 476 -32.22 -34.56 9.34
CA VAL A 476 -31.96 -33.72 8.17
C VAL A 476 -31.20 -34.54 7.15
N ASN A 477 -31.84 -34.86 6.02
CA ASN A 477 -31.16 -35.46 4.87
C ASN A 477 -30.83 -34.38 3.86
N ILE A 478 -29.54 -34.28 3.52
CA ILE A 478 -29.07 -33.34 2.51
C ILE A 478 -28.54 -34.22 1.37
N SER A 479 -29.23 -34.18 0.22
CA SER A 479 -28.90 -34.90 -1.01
C SER A 479 -28.15 -34.00 -2.01
N PRO A 480 -27.31 -34.57 -2.90
CA PRO A 480 -26.74 -33.82 -4.01
C PRO A 480 -27.86 -33.10 -4.76
N ARG A 481 -27.63 -31.87 -5.21
CA ARG A 481 -28.69 -31.09 -5.84
C ARG A 481 -29.34 -31.87 -6.99
N GLN A 482 -30.68 -31.83 -7.04
CA GLN A 482 -31.47 -32.56 -8.03
C GLN A 482 -31.55 -31.85 -9.38
N SER A 483 -31.22 -30.55 -9.43
CA SER A 483 -31.31 -29.74 -10.65
C SER A 483 -30.02 -28.97 -10.91
N PHE A 484 -29.53 -29.07 -12.14
CA PHE A 484 -28.40 -28.33 -12.70
C PHE A 484 -28.84 -27.26 -13.70
N LYS A 485 -30.14 -26.92 -13.71
CA LYS A 485 -30.65 -25.81 -14.51
C LYS A 485 -30.02 -24.50 -14.04
N LEU A 486 -29.72 -23.63 -14.99
CA LEU A 486 -29.19 -22.29 -14.76
C LEU A 486 -29.98 -21.58 -13.64
N TRP A 487 -29.27 -21.16 -12.61
CA TRP A 487 -29.80 -20.29 -11.55
C TRP A 487 -29.01 -18.99 -11.56
N GLN A 488 -29.70 -17.86 -11.52
CA GLN A 488 -29.05 -16.56 -11.60
C GLN A 488 -29.16 -15.85 -10.26
N GLU A 489 -28.00 -15.52 -9.68
CA GLU A 489 -27.91 -14.64 -8.53
C GLU A 489 -27.51 -13.26 -9.00
N THR A 490 -28.24 -12.24 -8.57
CA THR A 490 -27.76 -10.86 -8.72
C THR A 490 -27.02 -10.48 -7.46
N VAL A 491 -25.70 -10.45 -7.53
CA VAL A 491 -24.87 -9.95 -6.44
C VAL A 491 -24.93 -8.43 -6.44
N ARG A 492 -25.33 -7.87 -5.30
CA ARG A 492 -25.42 -6.43 -5.03
C ARG A 492 -24.36 -6.01 -4.03
N ASN A 493 -24.14 -4.71 -3.91
CA ASN A 493 -23.19 -4.06 -3.00
C ASN A 493 -21.74 -4.53 -3.19
N LYS A 494 -21.37 -4.84 -4.44
CA LYS A 494 -20.01 -5.22 -4.83
C LYS A 494 -19.53 -4.44 -6.04
N SER A 495 -18.27 -4.03 -6.04
CA SER A 495 -17.59 -3.47 -7.21
C SER A 495 -16.89 -4.56 -8.02
N LEU A 496 -16.21 -4.16 -9.10
CA LEU A 496 -15.16 -5.00 -9.67
C LEU A 496 -14.03 -5.18 -8.64
N ALA A 497 -13.52 -6.41 -8.54
CA ALA A 497 -12.42 -6.75 -7.65
C ALA A 497 -11.14 -5.97 -8.02
N TRP A 498 -10.39 -5.54 -7.02
CA TRP A 498 -9.10 -4.88 -7.21
C TRP A 498 -8.07 -5.91 -7.66
N LYS A 499 -7.41 -5.65 -8.80
CA LYS A 499 -6.36 -6.54 -9.29
C LYS A 499 -5.14 -6.42 -8.39
N LYS A 500 -4.40 -7.52 -8.25
CA LYS A 500 -3.16 -7.54 -7.45
C LYS A 500 -2.14 -6.48 -7.91
N CYS A 501 -2.01 -6.30 -9.23
CA CYS A 501 -1.12 -5.28 -9.80
C CYS A 501 -1.55 -3.83 -9.51
N GLU A 502 -2.85 -3.56 -9.34
CA GLU A 502 -3.36 -2.24 -8.94
C GLU A 502 -2.96 -1.95 -7.48
N ILE A 503 -3.14 -2.93 -6.59
CA ILE A 503 -2.73 -2.84 -5.18
C ILE A 503 -1.22 -2.61 -5.08
N GLU A 504 -0.42 -3.42 -5.79
CA GLU A 504 1.04 -3.25 -5.87
C GLU A 504 1.43 -1.85 -6.37
N ALA A 505 0.77 -1.35 -7.42
CA ALA A 505 1.06 -0.02 -7.96
C ALA A 505 0.80 1.11 -6.95
N THR A 506 -0.23 1.01 -6.10
CA THR A 506 -0.49 2.00 -5.03
C THR A 506 0.60 1.98 -3.95
N LEU A 507 1.08 0.79 -3.56
CA LEU A 507 2.15 0.63 -2.57
C LEU A 507 3.49 1.15 -3.09
N GLU A 508 3.78 0.91 -4.36
CA GLU A 508 4.98 1.45 -4.98
C GLU A 508 4.90 2.97 -5.15
N LEU A 509 3.74 3.54 -5.53
CA LEU A 509 3.53 4.99 -5.55
C LEU A 509 3.82 5.60 -4.17
N ARG A 510 3.27 5.02 -3.10
CA ARG A 510 3.57 5.45 -1.73
C ARG A 510 5.06 5.42 -1.42
N SER A 511 5.74 4.33 -1.80
CA SER A 511 7.18 4.18 -1.54
C SER A 511 7.99 5.28 -2.24
N SER A 512 7.61 5.63 -3.48
CA SER A 512 8.20 6.76 -4.20
C SER A 512 7.92 8.10 -3.53
N ILE A 513 6.69 8.34 -3.06
CA ILE A 513 6.32 9.56 -2.32
C ILE A 513 7.19 9.71 -1.07
N VAL A 514 7.24 8.68 -0.24
CA VAL A 514 8.04 8.69 1.01
C VAL A 514 9.52 8.91 0.70
N GLY A 515 10.06 8.28 -0.34
CA GLY A 515 11.45 8.48 -0.77
C GLY A 515 11.74 9.90 -1.28
N ILE A 516 10.79 10.58 -1.91
CA ILE A 516 10.93 11.99 -2.30
C ILE A 516 10.88 12.90 -1.07
N LEU A 517 9.92 12.68 -0.17
CA LEU A 517 9.78 13.48 1.05
C LEU A 517 11.02 13.39 1.96
N LEU A 518 11.60 12.19 2.11
CA LEU A 518 12.84 12.00 2.87
C LEU A 518 14.01 12.77 2.25
N ARG A 519 14.17 12.73 0.92
CA ARG A 519 15.22 13.49 0.24
C ARG A 519 15.06 15.00 0.41
N LYS A 520 13.84 15.53 0.27
CA LYS A 520 13.56 16.95 0.53
C LYS A 520 13.87 17.34 1.98
N ALA A 521 13.52 16.48 2.95
CA ALA A 521 13.82 16.72 4.36
C ALA A 521 15.34 16.76 4.63
N ASP A 522 16.11 15.85 4.04
CA ASP A 522 17.58 15.83 4.15
C ASP A 522 18.22 17.06 3.52
N GLU A 523 17.73 17.50 2.35
CA GLU A 523 18.19 18.73 1.68
C GLU A 523 17.90 19.97 2.52
N LEU A 524 16.69 20.09 3.07
CA LEU A 524 16.30 21.17 3.98
C LEU A 524 17.18 21.19 5.24
N ALA A 525 17.42 20.03 5.85
CA ALA A 525 18.28 19.92 7.02
C ALA A 525 19.73 20.36 6.71
N LYS A 526 20.25 20.00 5.53
CA LYS A 526 21.58 20.42 5.09
C LYS A 526 21.67 21.92 4.87
N VAL A 527 20.68 22.53 4.20
CA VAL A 527 20.63 23.98 3.96
C VAL A 527 20.51 24.74 5.28
N ASN A 528 19.71 24.27 6.23
CA ASN A 528 19.61 24.87 7.56
C ASN A 528 20.94 24.84 8.31
N LEU A 529 21.66 23.71 8.26
CA LEU A 529 22.99 23.60 8.87
C LEU A 529 24.01 24.55 8.22
N GLU A 530 23.98 24.68 6.89
CA GLU A 530 24.85 25.63 6.16
C GLU A 530 24.50 27.08 6.51
N LEU A 531 23.22 27.39 6.70
CA LEU A 531 22.75 28.71 7.11
C LEU A 531 23.19 29.05 8.55
N GLU A 532 23.05 28.11 9.49
CA GLU A 532 23.54 28.25 10.87
C GLU A 532 25.05 28.53 10.88
N ARG A 533 25.83 27.74 10.14
CA ARG A 533 27.28 27.94 10.04
C ARG A 533 27.65 29.29 9.43
N SER A 534 26.97 29.70 8.37
CA SER A 534 27.18 31.00 7.73
C SER A 534 26.88 32.16 8.69
N ASN A 535 25.85 32.02 9.53
CA ASN A 535 25.54 32.99 10.57
C ASN A 535 26.66 33.08 11.61
N ASP A 536 27.17 31.96 12.11
CA ASP A 536 28.27 31.90 13.09
C ASP A 536 29.59 32.49 12.54
N ASP A 537 29.91 32.20 11.27
CA ASP A 537 31.09 32.75 10.60
C ASP A 537 30.99 34.28 10.47
N LEU A 538 29.79 34.80 10.18
CA LEU A 538 29.55 36.23 10.08
C LEU A 538 29.62 36.94 11.45
N ASP A 539 29.23 36.27 12.54
CA ASP A 539 29.43 36.76 13.92
C ASP A 539 30.92 36.85 14.28
N SER A 540 31.66 35.77 14.01
CA SER A 540 33.10 35.71 14.26
C SER A 540 33.85 36.78 13.47
N PHE A 541 33.51 36.96 12.19
CA PHE A 541 34.11 37.99 11.35
C PHE A 541 33.84 39.41 11.87
N ALA A 542 32.58 39.73 12.19
CA ALA A 542 32.22 41.06 12.69
C ALA A 542 32.95 41.41 14.00
N TYR A 543 33.11 40.42 14.89
CA TYR A 543 33.82 40.58 16.15
C TYR A 543 35.33 40.78 15.95
N ILE A 544 35.99 39.88 15.20
CA ILE A 544 37.44 39.93 14.96
C ILE A 544 37.81 41.23 14.23
N ALA A 545 37.11 41.55 13.13
CA ALA A 545 37.40 42.76 12.36
C ALA A 545 37.26 44.03 13.20
N SER A 546 36.29 44.09 14.10
CA SER A 546 36.09 45.26 14.96
C SER A 546 37.13 45.38 16.06
N HIS A 547 37.62 44.25 16.60
CA HIS A 547 38.73 44.24 17.55
C HIS A 547 40.01 44.75 16.87
N ASP A 548 40.36 44.18 15.72
CA ASP A 548 41.60 44.49 14.99
C ASP A 548 41.61 45.93 14.45
N LEU A 549 40.43 46.51 14.16
CA LEU A 549 40.33 47.93 13.81
C LEU A 549 40.46 48.88 15.01
N LYS A 550 40.09 48.45 16.22
CA LYS A 550 40.18 49.30 17.44
C LYS A 550 41.61 49.43 17.96
N GLU A 551 42.40 48.37 17.87
CA GLU A 551 43.78 48.35 18.38
C GLU A 551 44.68 49.47 17.79
N PRO A 552 44.80 49.65 16.45
CA PRO A 552 45.59 50.73 15.88
C PRO A 552 45.01 52.11 16.20
N LEU A 553 43.69 52.24 16.32
CA LEU A 553 43.04 53.50 16.69
C LEU A 553 43.36 53.94 18.11
N ARG A 554 43.39 53.00 19.06
CA ARG A 554 43.83 53.24 20.44
C ARG A 554 45.30 53.65 20.48
N GLY A 555 46.15 53.01 19.68
CA GLY A 555 47.53 53.42 19.50
C GLY A 555 47.67 54.87 19.07
N ILE A 556 47.01 55.26 17.97
CA ILE A 556 47.05 56.65 17.46
C ILE A 556 46.52 57.63 18.50
N HIS A 557 45.43 57.29 19.20
CA HIS A 557 44.86 58.13 20.25
C HIS A 557 45.83 58.34 21.42
N ASN A 558 46.43 57.26 21.94
CA ASN A 558 47.33 57.31 23.08
C ASN A 558 48.61 58.08 22.77
N TYR A 559 49.26 57.83 21.62
CA TYR A 559 50.43 58.60 21.21
C TYR A 559 50.09 60.08 20.98
N SER A 560 48.92 60.39 20.42
CA SER A 560 48.47 61.78 20.28
C SER A 560 48.23 62.45 21.63
N SER A 561 47.71 61.70 22.62
CA SER A 561 47.52 62.16 24.00
C SER A 561 48.85 62.39 24.71
N PHE A 562 49.81 61.48 24.59
CA PHE A 562 51.15 61.64 25.18
C PHE A 562 51.89 62.83 24.57
N LEU A 563 51.81 63.02 23.25
CA LEU A 563 52.38 64.21 22.60
C LEU A 563 51.75 65.51 23.10
N MET A 564 50.44 65.50 23.38
CA MET A 564 49.75 66.66 23.95
C MET A 564 50.19 66.92 25.40
N GLU A 565 50.36 65.88 26.21
CA GLU A 565 50.76 65.99 27.62
C GLU A 565 52.23 66.39 27.79
N ASP A 566 53.14 65.76 27.05
CA ASP A 566 54.59 65.94 27.20
C ASP A 566 55.12 67.19 26.48
N TYR A 567 54.50 67.58 25.35
CA TYR A 567 55.01 68.65 24.47
C TYR A 567 53.98 69.76 24.20
N GLY A 568 52.81 69.74 24.85
CA GLY A 568 51.75 70.72 24.65
C GLY A 568 52.21 72.17 24.83
N ASP A 569 53.07 72.44 25.82
CA ASP A 569 53.58 73.78 26.13
C ASP A 569 54.64 74.28 25.11
N ILE A 570 55.20 73.39 24.30
CA ILE A 570 56.25 73.69 23.30
C ILE A 570 55.64 73.82 21.89
N LEU A 571 54.50 73.19 21.65
CA LEU A 571 53.79 73.24 20.37
C LEU A 571 53.12 74.60 20.15
N ASP A 572 53.12 75.05 18.90
CA ASP A 572 52.32 76.21 18.52
C ASP A 572 50.82 75.87 18.50
N SER A 573 49.98 76.91 18.44
CA SER A 573 48.52 76.74 18.46
C SER A 573 48.00 75.87 17.30
N ASP A 574 48.73 75.81 16.18
CA ASP A 574 48.39 74.95 15.06
C ASP A 574 48.72 73.48 15.35
N GLY A 575 49.87 73.18 15.96
CA GLY A 575 50.26 71.84 16.41
C GLY A 575 49.27 71.24 17.42
N ILE A 576 48.85 72.01 18.42
CA ILE A 576 47.82 71.60 19.40
C ILE A 576 46.50 71.28 18.68
N SER A 577 46.03 72.17 17.81
CA SER A 577 44.78 71.98 17.05
C SER A 577 44.79 70.72 16.16
N LYS A 578 45.96 70.36 15.60
CA LYS A 578 46.13 69.12 14.83
C LYS A 578 46.06 67.87 15.72
N LEU A 579 46.71 67.86 16.89
CA LEU A 579 46.64 66.74 17.84
C LEU A 579 45.23 66.55 18.40
N GLU A 580 44.55 67.63 18.79
CA GLU A 580 43.14 67.59 19.20
C GLU A 580 42.25 67.02 18.08
N THR A 581 42.56 67.37 16.82
CA THR A 581 41.85 66.83 15.67
C THR A 581 42.10 65.33 15.49
N LEU A 582 43.32 64.83 15.67
CA LEU A 582 43.65 63.40 15.61
C LEU A 582 42.95 62.61 16.72
N MET A 583 42.97 63.11 17.95
CA MET A 583 42.26 62.50 19.08
C MET A 583 40.74 62.45 18.82
N ARG A 584 40.16 63.54 18.28
CA ARG A 584 38.74 63.58 17.91
C ARG A 584 38.39 62.60 16.78
N LEU A 585 39.27 62.44 15.77
CA LEU A 585 39.04 61.53 14.64
C LEU A 585 39.15 60.06 15.06
N THR A 586 40.14 59.71 15.87
CA THR A 586 40.31 58.35 16.42
C THR A 586 39.13 57.96 17.31
N LYS A 587 38.72 58.84 18.23
CA LYS A 587 37.53 58.59 19.06
C LYS A 587 36.26 58.44 18.24
N ARG A 588 36.13 59.23 17.16
CA ARG A 588 35.01 59.08 16.23
C ARG A 588 35.00 57.71 15.55
N MET A 589 36.15 57.21 15.11
CA MET A 589 36.23 55.89 14.47
C MET A 589 35.92 54.77 15.46
N GLU A 590 36.38 54.84 16.71
CA GLU A 590 36.01 53.88 17.76
C GLU A 590 34.48 53.82 17.94
N ASN A 591 33.83 54.98 18.07
CA ASN A 591 32.37 55.04 18.22
C ASN A 591 31.60 54.51 16.99
N LEU A 592 32.16 54.65 15.78
CA LEU A 592 31.57 54.09 14.56
C LEU A 592 31.66 52.56 14.54
N ILE A 593 32.81 52.01 14.95
CA ILE A 593 33.00 50.56 15.07
C ILE A 593 32.06 49.99 16.14
N ASP A 594 31.93 50.66 17.29
CA ASP A 594 30.97 50.27 18.34
C ASP A 594 29.53 50.27 17.83
N SER A 595 29.14 51.31 17.08
CA SER A 595 27.80 51.39 16.50
C SER A 595 27.56 50.30 15.45
N LEU A 596 28.58 49.92 14.68
CA LEU A 596 28.50 48.84 13.69
C LEU A 596 28.33 47.47 14.36
N LEU A 597 29.13 47.20 15.40
CA LEU A 597 29.03 45.99 16.21
C LEU A 597 27.66 45.87 16.87
N HIS A 598 27.17 46.95 17.47
CA HIS A 598 25.84 46.99 18.08
C HIS A 598 24.75 46.71 17.05
N TYR A 599 24.81 47.37 15.89
CA TYR A 599 23.87 47.12 14.78
C TYR A 599 23.89 45.66 14.30
N SER A 600 25.07 45.04 14.17
CA SER A 600 25.21 43.63 13.77
C SER A 600 24.61 42.67 14.81
N ARG A 601 24.74 42.98 16.10
CA ARG A 601 24.20 42.18 17.20
C ARG A 601 22.70 42.34 17.38
N LEU A 602 22.16 43.53 17.12
CA LEU A 602 20.74 43.82 17.29
C LEU A 602 19.84 42.88 16.49
N GLY A 603 20.28 42.36 15.35
CA GLY A 603 19.49 41.38 14.56
C GLY A 603 19.51 39.94 15.08
N ARG A 604 20.33 39.61 16.09
CA ARG A 604 20.73 38.22 16.42
C ARG A 604 20.41 37.76 17.85
N THR A 605 20.01 38.67 18.74
CA THR A 605 19.65 38.35 20.15
C THR A 605 18.15 38.10 20.25
N GLU A 606 17.68 36.98 20.81
CA GLU A 606 16.23 36.73 21.03
C GLU A 606 15.53 37.92 21.72
N LEU A 607 14.29 38.23 21.31
CA LEU A 607 13.50 39.28 21.93
C LEU A 607 12.95 38.79 23.28
N PHE A 608 13.26 39.49 24.36
CA PHE A 608 12.66 39.22 25.66
C PHE A 608 11.40 40.08 25.83
N LEU A 609 10.29 39.61 25.26
CA LEU A 609 9.01 40.31 25.28
C LEU A 609 8.41 40.32 26.69
N ASN A 610 8.28 41.52 27.28
CA ASN A 610 7.66 41.71 28.58
C ASN A 610 6.54 42.76 28.49
N LYS A 611 5.52 42.62 29.33
CA LYS A 611 4.46 43.61 29.46
C LYS A 611 5.05 44.91 30.03
N THR A 612 5.15 45.93 29.20
CA THR A 612 5.96 47.12 29.45
C THR A 612 5.12 48.40 29.40
N ASN A 613 5.20 49.23 30.45
CA ASN A 613 4.54 50.53 30.49
C ASN A 613 5.40 51.57 29.76
N LEU A 614 4.98 51.98 28.56
CA LEU A 614 5.74 52.92 27.73
C LEU A 614 5.97 54.29 28.38
N ASN A 615 5.08 54.73 29.27
CA ASN A 615 5.24 56.00 29.97
C ASN A 615 6.46 55.97 30.91
N GLU A 616 6.77 54.83 31.53
CA GLU A 616 7.97 54.68 32.37
C GLU A 616 9.25 54.74 31.53
N ILE A 617 9.26 54.09 30.37
CA ILE A 617 10.38 54.16 29.42
C ILE A 617 10.63 55.60 28.97
N ILE A 618 9.58 56.31 28.55
CA ILE A 618 9.68 57.67 28.03
C ILE A 618 10.17 58.62 29.12
N ASN A 619 9.65 58.50 30.35
CA ASN A 619 10.09 59.32 31.48
C ASN A 619 11.56 59.06 31.83
N ASN A 620 11.98 57.80 31.89
CA ASN A 620 13.39 57.45 32.14
C ASN A 620 14.31 57.99 31.04
N ALA A 621 13.93 57.85 29.77
CA ALA A 621 14.69 58.39 28.64
C ALA A 621 14.76 59.94 28.69
N ALA A 622 13.65 60.59 29.03
CA ALA A 622 13.58 62.03 29.20
C ALA A 622 14.47 62.53 30.35
N ASP A 623 14.46 61.86 31.50
CA ASP A 623 15.24 62.24 32.68
C ASP A 623 16.75 62.14 32.43
N VAL A 624 17.20 61.04 31.80
CA VAL A 624 18.61 60.86 31.41
C VAL A 624 19.06 61.99 30.47
N ILE A 625 18.20 62.41 29.56
CA ILE A 625 18.52 63.46 28.59
C ILE A 625 18.49 64.85 29.23
N ARG A 626 17.56 65.12 30.16
CA ARG A 626 17.50 66.37 30.96
C ARG A 626 18.80 66.57 31.76
N ILE A 627 19.26 65.50 32.42
CA ILE A 627 20.49 65.52 33.24
C ILE A 627 21.74 65.72 32.37
N SER A 628 21.81 65.07 31.20
CA SER A 628 23.03 65.08 30.38
C SER A 628 23.22 66.31 29.50
N GLN A 629 22.14 67.00 29.08
CA GLN A 629 22.24 68.12 28.13
C GLN A 629 21.98 69.52 28.71
N ASN A 630 21.59 69.65 29.99
CA ASN A 630 21.37 70.94 30.68
C ASN A 630 20.49 71.92 29.87
N LYS A 631 19.43 71.41 29.23
CA LYS A 631 18.50 72.18 28.39
C LYS A 631 17.07 71.96 28.86
N ASP A 632 16.32 73.05 28.98
CA ASP A 632 14.88 73.01 29.20
C ASP A 632 14.18 72.60 27.89
N VAL A 633 13.41 71.51 27.96
CA VAL A 633 12.64 70.96 26.85
C VAL A 633 11.25 70.62 27.37
N ASP A 634 10.24 71.10 26.68
CA ASP A 634 8.85 70.77 26.93
C ASP A 634 8.50 69.43 26.27
N ILE A 635 8.43 68.35 27.05
CA ILE A 635 8.03 67.02 26.58
C ILE A 635 6.53 66.86 26.86
N ARG A 636 5.75 66.82 25.78
CA ARG A 636 4.30 66.75 25.80
C ARG A 636 3.85 65.31 25.55
N ILE A 637 3.07 64.77 26.48
CA ILE A 637 2.41 63.47 26.34
C ILE A 637 0.91 63.75 26.43
N PRO A 638 0.21 63.97 25.30
CA PRO A 638 -1.19 64.42 25.29
C PRO A 638 -2.14 63.43 25.98
N ARG A 639 -1.85 62.12 25.88
CA ARG A 639 -2.59 61.04 26.53
C ARG A 639 -1.63 59.94 26.98
N LYS A 640 -1.98 59.23 28.06
CA LYS A 640 -1.18 58.12 28.59
C LYS A 640 -1.01 57.03 27.52
N LEU A 641 0.23 56.65 27.23
CA LEU A 641 0.50 55.59 26.26
C LEU A 641 0.07 54.21 26.81
N PRO A 642 -0.34 53.28 25.94
CA PRO A 642 -0.73 51.94 26.33
C PRO A 642 0.45 51.12 26.87
N THR A 643 0.14 50.07 27.62
CA THR A 643 1.10 49.02 27.99
C THR A 643 1.13 47.98 26.88
N ILE A 644 2.31 47.70 26.32
CA ILE A 644 2.48 46.76 25.21
C ILE A 644 3.43 45.62 25.60
N TYR A 645 3.37 44.50 24.87
CA TYR A 645 4.38 43.45 24.96
C TYR A 645 5.54 43.80 24.03
N CYS A 646 6.71 44.07 24.60
CA CYS A 646 7.91 44.42 23.84
C CYS A 646 9.17 44.11 24.64
N ASP A 647 10.32 44.14 23.95
CA ASP A 647 11.62 44.15 24.62
C ASP A 647 11.86 45.52 25.25
N THR A 648 11.79 45.59 26.58
CA THR A 648 11.90 46.83 27.36
C THR A 648 13.21 47.58 27.06
N THR A 649 14.33 46.87 26.88
CA THR A 649 15.64 47.48 26.65
C THR A 649 15.72 48.08 25.25
N GLN A 650 15.31 47.34 24.23
CA GLN A 650 15.34 47.82 22.84
C GLN A 650 14.35 48.96 22.61
N VAL A 651 13.14 48.87 23.17
CA VAL A 651 12.17 49.97 23.07
C VAL A 651 12.63 51.21 23.84
N SER A 652 13.35 51.05 24.96
CA SER A 652 13.99 52.18 25.64
C SER A 652 15.09 52.83 24.79
N GLU A 653 15.88 52.04 24.08
CA GLU A 653 16.87 52.54 23.13
C GLU A 653 16.20 53.26 21.94
N LEU A 654 15.05 52.76 21.46
CA LEU A 654 14.26 53.39 20.41
C LEU A 654 13.83 54.80 20.80
N PHE A 655 13.18 54.97 21.96
CA PHE A 655 12.71 56.28 22.42
C PHE A 655 13.88 57.21 22.75
N SER A 656 14.93 56.71 23.40
CA SER A 656 16.13 57.50 23.70
C SER A 656 16.78 58.08 22.43
N ASN A 657 16.91 57.28 21.37
CA ASN A 657 17.46 57.73 20.10
C ASN A 657 16.57 58.77 19.39
N LEU A 658 15.25 58.58 19.39
CA LEU A 658 14.31 59.53 18.78
C LEU A 658 14.28 60.86 19.53
N ILE A 659 14.18 60.84 20.87
CA ILE A 659 14.18 62.03 21.72
C ILE A 659 15.52 62.78 21.60
N SER A 660 16.65 62.06 21.66
CA SER A 660 17.98 62.65 21.49
C SER A 660 18.14 63.32 20.13
N ASN A 661 17.65 62.71 19.05
CA ASN A 661 17.66 63.31 17.71
C ASN A 661 16.78 64.57 17.64
N ALA A 662 15.56 64.51 18.17
CA ALA A 662 14.64 65.65 18.21
C ALA A 662 15.24 66.87 18.92
N LEU A 663 16.06 66.66 19.97
CA LEU A 663 16.73 67.75 20.69
C LEU A 663 17.98 68.28 19.99
N LYS A 664 18.74 67.35 19.43
CA LYS A 664 20.01 67.62 18.77
C LYS A 664 19.80 68.44 17.49
N TYR A 665 18.78 68.12 16.72
CA TYR A 665 18.45 68.77 15.45
C TYR A 665 17.39 69.87 15.60
N ASN A 666 17.44 70.60 16.71
CA ASN A 666 16.52 71.68 17.01
C ASN A 666 17.29 72.97 17.37
N ASP A 667 17.04 74.03 16.59
CA ASP A 667 17.67 75.35 16.72
C ASP A 667 16.72 76.43 17.29
N LYS A 668 15.51 76.05 17.71
CA LYS A 668 14.55 76.95 18.34
C LYS A 668 14.93 77.26 19.80
N THR A 669 14.56 78.45 20.26
CA THR A 669 14.70 78.89 21.66
C THR A 669 13.77 78.12 22.59
N GLU A 670 12.53 77.89 22.17
CA GLU A 670 11.56 77.04 22.87
C GLU A 670 11.45 75.70 22.14
N LYS A 671 11.96 74.64 22.77
CA LYS A 671 12.00 73.29 22.20
C LYS A 671 10.89 72.46 22.79
N TRP A 672 10.08 71.86 21.93
CA TRP A 672 9.08 70.90 22.37
C TRP A 672 9.16 69.61 21.58
N ILE A 673 8.82 68.51 22.26
CA ILE A 673 8.70 67.17 21.69
C ILE A 673 7.35 66.62 22.13
N GLU A 674 6.55 66.16 21.19
CA GLU A 674 5.27 65.50 21.46
C GLU A 674 5.41 64.00 21.17
N ILE A 675 5.06 63.18 22.14
CA ILE A 675 5.09 61.73 22.04
C ILE A 675 3.69 61.20 22.27
N GLY A 676 3.18 60.45 21.30
CA GLY A 676 1.82 59.95 21.33
C GLY A 676 1.63 58.67 20.54
N PHE A 677 0.37 58.28 20.42
CA PHE A 677 -0.06 57.16 19.59
C PHE A 677 -1.36 57.52 18.90
N ILE A 678 -1.73 56.76 17.86
CA ILE A 678 -2.97 56.85 17.10
C ILE A 678 -3.58 55.44 17.15
N ASP A 679 -4.77 55.34 17.72
CA ASP A 679 -5.48 54.08 17.91
C ASP A 679 -6.44 53.85 16.74
N PRO A 680 -6.39 52.69 16.07
CA PRO A 680 -7.30 52.40 14.95
C PRO A 680 -8.79 52.42 15.34
N ILE A 681 -9.12 52.27 16.63
CA ILE A 681 -10.49 52.24 17.14
C ILE A 681 -10.97 53.63 17.53
N THR A 682 -10.13 54.44 18.20
CA THR A 682 -10.55 55.75 18.71
C THR A 682 -10.25 56.91 17.76
N ASP A 683 -9.24 56.78 16.89
CA ASP A 683 -8.74 57.85 16.03
C ASP A 683 -8.87 57.47 14.54
N VAL A 684 -10.06 56.98 14.15
CA VAL A 684 -10.33 56.34 12.85
C VAL A 684 -9.96 57.22 11.65
N GLU A 685 -10.32 58.51 11.67
CA GLU A 685 -10.07 59.45 10.55
C GLU A 685 -8.56 59.70 10.34
N GLU A 686 -7.82 59.88 11.43
CA GLU A 686 -6.37 60.14 11.40
C GLU A 686 -5.60 58.86 11.03
N TYR A 687 -6.06 57.70 11.52
CA TYR A 687 -5.50 56.40 11.20
C TYR A 687 -5.61 56.07 9.70
N GLN A 688 -6.77 56.32 9.07
CA GLN A 688 -6.98 56.06 7.64
C GLN A 688 -6.10 56.92 6.72
N LEU A 689 -5.74 58.14 7.14
CA LEU A 689 -4.85 59.03 6.39
C LEU A 689 -3.40 58.51 6.39
N LEU A 690 -2.95 57.90 7.48
CA LEU A 690 -1.56 57.50 7.70
C LEU A 690 -1.26 56.04 7.31
N TYR A 691 -2.27 55.17 7.28
CA TYR A 691 -2.08 53.72 7.10
C TYR A 691 -2.92 53.18 5.93
N THR A 692 -2.41 53.29 4.71
CA THR A 692 -3.11 52.94 3.46
C THR A 692 -2.65 51.62 2.81
N HIS A 693 -1.95 50.74 3.53
CA HIS A 693 -1.41 49.48 2.98
C HIS A 693 -1.85 48.20 3.71
N ASN A 694 -2.36 47.30 2.88
CA ASN A 694 -2.52 45.85 2.94
C ASN A 694 -3.58 45.16 3.82
N SER A 695 -4.23 44.24 3.10
CA SER A 695 -5.19 43.20 3.43
C SER A 695 -4.60 42.11 4.34
N ASP A 696 -4.29 42.46 5.58
CA ASP A 696 -4.03 41.49 6.64
C ASP A 696 -4.84 41.84 7.89
N SER A 697 -5.27 40.81 8.63
CA SER A 697 -6.31 40.86 9.66
C SER A 697 -5.95 41.62 10.95
N GLN A 698 -4.89 42.44 10.97
CA GLN A 698 -4.47 43.20 12.16
C GLN A 698 -4.30 44.69 11.86
N THR A 699 -5.05 45.52 12.59
CA THR A 699 -4.89 46.99 12.64
C THR A 699 -3.99 47.36 13.82
N PRO A 700 -2.68 47.62 13.63
CA PRO A 700 -1.75 47.98 14.72
C PRO A 700 -2.01 49.38 15.30
N ILE A 701 -1.51 49.63 16.51
CA ILE A 701 -1.40 50.99 17.07
C ILE A 701 -0.19 51.69 16.42
N ILE A 702 -0.36 52.93 15.97
CA ILE A 702 0.74 53.76 15.41
C ILE A 702 1.28 54.67 16.51
N PHE A 703 2.57 54.59 16.80
CA PHE A 703 3.26 55.49 17.71
C PHE A 703 3.94 56.60 16.94
N TYR A 704 4.04 57.79 17.55
CA TYR A 704 4.77 58.90 16.92
C TYR A 704 5.61 59.70 17.92
N VAL A 705 6.71 60.26 17.40
CA VAL A 705 7.54 61.27 18.05
C VAL A 705 7.65 62.47 17.13
N LYS A 706 7.12 63.61 17.57
CA LYS A 706 7.02 64.86 16.81
C LYS A 706 7.84 65.96 17.46
N ASP A 707 8.59 66.70 16.65
CA ASP A 707 9.45 67.80 17.10
C ASP A 707 9.24 69.09 16.31
N ASN A 708 9.62 70.24 16.89
CA ASN A 708 9.64 71.55 16.20
C ASN A 708 11.02 71.96 15.68
N GLY A 709 11.87 70.98 15.38
CA GLY A 709 13.25 71.19 14.96
C GLY A 709 13.41 71.71 13.53
N ILE A 710 14.59 71.51 12.96
CA ILE A 710 14.98 72.08 11.66
C ILE A 710 14.27 71.44 10.46
N GLY A 711 13.61 70.31 10.65
CA GLY A 711 12.99 69.50 9.60
C GLY A 711 13.97 68.93 8.56
N ILE A 712 13.49 67.94 7.79
CA ILE A 712 14.23 67.18 6.80
C ILE A 712 13.72 67.56 5.40
N ARG A 713 14.62 67.78 4.45
CA ARG A 713 14.23 68.08 3.05
C ARG A 713 13.72 66.81 2.36
N PRO A 714 12.72 66.89 1.46
CA PRO A 714 12.13 65.73 0.79
C PRO A 714 13.14 64.77 0.15
N LYS A 715 14.16 65.30 -0.54
CA LYS A 715 15.25 64.54 -1.17
C LYS A 715 16.10 63.69 -0.21
N HIS A 716 15.94 63.87 1.10
CA HIS A 716 16.72 63.18 2.12
C HIS A 716 15.90 62.17 2.93
N LEU A 717 14.56 62.19 2.84
CA LEU A 717 13.66 61.37 3.66
C LEU A 717 13.97 59.86 3.56
N GLU A 718 14.22 59.33 2.36
CA GLU A 718 14.59 57.91 2.20
C GLU A 718 16.00 57.59 2.73
N THR A 719 16.88 58.59 2.75
CA THR A 719 18.29 58.38 3.08
C THR A 719 18.61 58.54 4.56
N VAL A 720 17.66 59.01 5.37
CA VAL A 720 17.89 59.28 6.81
C VAL A 720 18.08 58.00 7.63
N PHE A 721 17.55 56.87 7.13
CA PHE A 721 17.67 55.56 7.78
C PHE A 721 18.91 54.78 7.33
N ARG A 722 19.73 55.30 6.39
CA ARG A 722 20.96 54.62 5.95
C ARG A 722 22.08 54.81 6.97
N ILE A 723 22.73 53.70 7.32
CA ILE A 723 23.83 53.68 8.31
C ILE A 723 24.95 54.66 7.91
N PHE A 724 25.45 55.41 8.89
CA PHE A 724 26.58 56.36 8.78
C PHE A 724 26.38 57.58 7.86
N LYS A 725 25.16 57.83 7.35
CA LYS A 725 24.88 58.99 6.52
C LYS A 725 24.40 60.18 7.35
N ARG A 726 25.16 61.28 7.35
CA ARG A 726 24.79 62.54 8.05
C ARG A 726 24.32 63.59 7.04
N LEU A 727 23.26 64.32 7.38
CA LEU A 727 22.71 65.41 6.56
C LEU A 727 23.32 66.80 6.85
N HIS A 728 24.09 66.93 7.94
CA HIS A 728 24.71 68.18 8.38
C HIS A 728 26.17 68.00 8.80
N ALA A 729 26.95 69.06 8.63
CA ALA A 729 28.38 69.09 8.99
C ALA A 729 28.59 68.84 10.50
N PRO A 730 29.72 68.20 10.89
CA PRO A 730 29.96 67.73 12.26
C PRO A 730 29.79 68.76 13.38
N ASN A 731 30.07 70.03 13.10
CA ASN A 731 30.16 71.10 14.12
C ASN A 731 28.87 71.90 14.31
N ARG A 732 27.82 71.68 13.51
CA ARG A 732 26.61 72.55 13.55
C ARG A 732 25.57 72.12 14.59
N PHE A 733 25.48 70.82 14.90
CA PHE A 733 24.39 70.26 15.73
C PHE A 733 24.87 69.08 16.59
N GLY A 734 26.03 69.18 17.25
CA GLY A 734 26.56 68.12 18.12
C GLY A 734 27.05 66.86 17.38
N GLY A 735 28.21 66.33 17.75
CA GLY A 735 28.75 65.10 17.15
C GLY A 735 27.83 63.89 17.38
N GLY A 736 27.74 62.97 16.40
CA GLY A 736 27.07 61.68 16.55
C GLY A 736 27.49 60.72 15.44
N THR A 737 27.36 59.42 15.67
CA THR A 737 27.85 58.36 14.78
C THR A 737 27.02 58.24 13.49
N GLY A 738 25.77 58.72 13.49
CA GLY A 738 24.87 58.61 12.34
C GLY A 738 24.26 57.21 12.17
N ALA A 739 24.33 56.36 13.22
CA ALA A 739 23.72 55.03 13.24
C ALA A 739 22.36 54.99 13.97
N GLY A 740 22.03 56.00 14.78
CA GLY A 740 20.87 55.99 15.68
C GLY A 740 19.52 55.74 14.98
N LEU A 741 19.23 56.42 13.87
CA LEU A 741 17.96 56.19 13.13
C LEU A 741 17.93 54.81 12.45
N THR A 742 19.08 54.28 12.04
CA THR A 742 19.18 52.92 11.47
C THR A 742 18.96 51.86 12.55
N ILE A 743 19.46 52.08 13.76
CA ILE A 743 19.22 51.24 14.94
C ILE A 743 17.73 51.24 15.30
N VAL A 744 17.10 52.43 15.36
CA VAL A 744 15.66 52.55 15.63
C VAL A 744 14.85 51.78 14.58
N LYS A 745 15.15 51.96 13.29
CA LYS A 745 14.46 51.23 12.22
C LYS A 745 14.62 49.71 12.39
N LYS A 746 15.82 49.23 12.74
CA LYS A 746 16.07 47.81 12.96
C LYS A 746 15.28 47.27 14.15
N ILE A 747 15.19 48.01 15.25
CA ILE A 747 14.39 47.62 16.44
C ILE A 747 12.90 47.47 16.07
N VAL A 748 12.37 48.41 15.28
CA VAL A 748 10.98 48.35 14.79
C VAL A 748 10.76 47.14 13.90
N GLU A 749 11.63 46.90 12.92
CA GLU A 749 11.56 45.72 12.03
C GLU A 749 11.61 44.40 12.82
N ARG A 750 12.36 44.35 13.93
CA ARG A 750 12.43 43.17 14.79
C ARG A 750 11.15 42.89 15.56
N HIS A 751 10.38 43.92 15.89
CA HIS A 751 9.06 43.79 16.50
C HIS A 751 7.96 43.71 15.43
N ASN A 752 8.29 43.16 14.25
CA ASN A 752 7.43 43.05 13.06
C ASN A 752 6.74 44.37 12.65
N GLY A 753 7.31 45.51 13.03
CA GLY A 753 6.73 46.83 12.80
C GLY A 753 7.24 47.50 11.53
N THR A 754 6.62 48.63 11.19
CA THR A 754 7.03 49.52 10.10
C THR A 754 7.37 50.90 10.66
N MET A 755 8.33 51.59 10.05
CA MET A 755 8.75 52.94 10.45
C MET A 755 8.83 53.87 9.24
N TRP A 756 8.29 55.09 9.39
CA TRP A 756 8.37 56.14 8.37
C TRP A 756 8.49 57.52 9.02
N VAL A 757 8.67 58.55 8.20
CA VAL A 757 8.86 59.93 8.67
C VAL A 757 8.15 60.91 7.74
N GLU A 758 7.43 61.85 8.33
CA GLU A 758 6.91 63.04 7.66
C GLU A 758 7.65 64.26 8.19
N SER A 759 8.13 65.13 7.31
CA SER A 759 8.87 66.30 7.75
C SER A 759 8.81 67.44 6.75
N THR A 760 8.65 68.65 7.29
CA THR A 760 8.67 69.89 6.53
C THR A 760 9.87 70.73 6.95
N PHE A 761 10.69 71.14 5.97
CA PHE A 761 11.93 71.86 6.24
C PHE A 761 11.65 73.19 6.99
N LYS A 762 12.32 73.39 8.13
CA LYS A 762 12.19 74.47 9.13
C LYS A 762 10.97 74.43 10.06
N GLU A 763 10.08 73.46 9.90
CA GLU A 763 8.84 73.36 10.68
C GLU A 763 8.84 72.17 11.66
N GLY A 764 9.64 71.14 11.41
CA GLY A 764 9.80 70.01 12.32
C GLY A 764 9.75 68.65 11.61
N SER A 765 9.80 67.56 12.38
CA SER A 765 9.67 66.19 11.87
C SER A 765 8.75 65.37 12.77
N THR A 766 7.99 64.45 12.17
CA THR A 766 7.21 63.43 12.87
C THR A 766 7.69 62.06 12.41
N PHE A 767 8.25 61.28 13.33
CA PHE A 767 8.61 59.90 13.10
C PHE A 767 7.47 59.01 13.57
N TYR A 768 6.95 58.16 12.68
CA TYR A 768 5.89 57.21 12.97
C TYR A 768 6.44 55.79 12.95
N PHE A 769 5.92 54.93 13.81
CA PHE A 769 6.25 53.52 13.81
C PHE A 769 5.15 52.63 14.43
N THR A 770 5.13 51.36 14.07
CA THR A 770 4.27 50.34 14.68
C THR A 770 5.12 49.31 15.44
N LEU A 771 4.53 48.64 16.43
CA LEU A 771 5.12 47.49 17.13
C LEU A 771 4.05 46.41 17.22
N LEU A 772 4.29 45.26 16.58
CA LEU A 772 3.36 44.13 16.60
C LEU A 772 3.85 43.10 17.63
N PRO A 773 3.00 42.64 18.55
CA PRO A 773 3.34 41.49 19.37
C PRO A 773 3.47 40.25 18.46
N ASP A 774 4.50 39.43 18.68
CA ASP A 774 4.61 38.13 18.01
C ASP A 774 3.34 37.31 18.26
N LYS A 775 2.86 36.65 17.20
CA LYS A 775 1.75 35.69 17.28
C LYS A 775 2.20 34.52 18.15
N GLU A 776 1.61 34.36 19.34
CA GLU A 776 1.46 33.01 19.91
C GLU A 776 0.45 32.20 19.08
#